data_AF-A0A818EXL4-F1
#
_entry.id   AF-A0A818EXL4-F1
#
_cell.length_a   1.000
_cell.length_b   1.000
_cell.length_c   1.000
_cell.angle_alpha   90.00
_cell.angle_beta   90.00
_cell.angle_gamma   90.00
#
_symmetry.space_group_name_H-M   'P 1'
#
loop_
_entity.id
_entity.type
_entity.pdbx_description
1 polymer ?
#
loop_
_entity_poly.entity_id
_entity_poly.type
_entity_poly.pdbx_seq_one_letter_code
_entity_poly.pdbx_strand_id
1 'polypeptide(L)'
;MKVTNVQLNKQFDNDLKDKENTINQFTTTINQLQQTNLTLNNKCQQYEKLFEDKQNEFNQLTILNDEIKTKNSTLINEHEQVQGQLKESENKIIGLKQTIDNMNINYSKIINEHEQVNKQLEEKQKEIVQLTAIISQLKETNLTIDEKYEHIKKELDEKQNEIIQLKNNLDEIKRTNVTMSDQCEELKQTIEAFEESQITDRQLLEQTKIEIETLKQNLVDEQFNCNSLKQAQQSCIERLTIEHQQILENLKSEYLSMIHEKSEEIDSHQDTIENLRKELHEYEKKILQQNSELDHLLDEQNHQSQIIIRLKNILGVNTTNHDELLEHFVHKMEQYQLLITESERLNNDLIKQKSEQINIHNELQQLEQQYDDIKDELNKTKQELITNKNKYENQLNQVNESYEQLQKNKHSVDIQLENIQRQFIDKTKQYEQLEIKLNKSLIEKDEQISQCQENFNQQEILNNELRRELNDLNDELKSKTNEISSLQTNLNKIQQTLQTKINDIEQLSQERISLTENNNQKEQLLFERKQLTEVHTALEEKFNNLLSEKAGLENQLDTIRVQMQTTETTMNKRKQENLNKLEQAEKKIKELQTEGDSVRSEIETLRNQIDSLRNTNEENIRRITEFDSQKLVLEQEYIEKDQQLTEREEKIQELQLTLKQTQESGTKLRKALHKMKETITNNEQTHNQELEIRLRILTEEYEQKLKEQEAEYSAKLKSITKEINSQMEEKEKQFNQQLQELIDKSYQNENNIKQKIIEAEQRASITEEQLKEKQTETYRIHELENQIHDLQTMLESLNNRENIPIQTSDHAAQTNIEDSKSNASQTNANNTLHSCIVEPTEIDYLKQIVFAYMTGTDRMTMVKVICALLRYTDDEKSLIIDHEKKSQNRWLNSSR
;
A
#
# COMPACT_ATOMS: atom_id res chain seq x y z
N MET A 1 -96.51 -47.12 68.53
CA MET A 1 -95.59 -47.97 67.74
C MET A 1 -95.64 -47.73 66.22
N LYS A 2 -96.80 -47.65 65.53
CA LYS A 2 -96.80 -47.49 64.05
C LYS A 2 -96.24 -46.16 63.51
N VAL A 3 -96.28 -45.06 64.26
CA VAL A 3 -95.81 -43.73 63.80
C VAL A 3 -94.27 -43.64 63.74
N THR A 4 -93.58 -44.16 64.75
CA THR A 4 -92.12 -44.01 64.92
C THR A 4 -91.31 -44.63 63.77
N ASN A 5 -91.80 -45.72 63.18
CA ASN A 5 -91.12 -46.41 62.07
C ASN A 5 -91.11 -45.58 60.76
N VAL A 6 -92.11 -44.71 60.55
CA VAL A 6 -92.20 -43.88 59.33
C VAL A 6 -91.18 -42.72 59.40
N GLN A 7 -90.92 -42.21 60.61
CA GLN A 7 -89.91 -41.18 60.85
C GLN A 7 -88.50 -41.72 60.58
N LEU A 8 -88.19 -42.91 61.11
CA LEU A 8 -86.90 -43.59 60.98
C LEU A 8 -86.57 -43.94 59.52
N ASN A 9 -87.51 -44.54 58.77
CA ASN A 9 -87.28 -44.86 57.36
C ASN A 9 -86.98 -43.61 56.54
N LYS A 10 -87.75 -42.51 56.70
CA LYS A 10 -87.49 -41.25 55.98
C LYS A 10 -86.11 -40.67 56.28
N GLN A 11 -85.62 -40.80 57.51
CA GLN A 11 -84.27 -40.34 57.85
C GLN A 11 -83.21 -41.25 57.23
N PHE A 12 -83.42 -42.57 57.21
CA PHE A 12 -82.52 -43.53 56.57
C PHE A 12 -82.47 -43.37 55.04
N ASP A 13 -83.60 -43.08 54.40
CA ASP A 13 -83.71 -42.78 52.97
C ASP A 13 -82.98 -41.48 52.60
N ASN A 14 -83.08 -40.45 53.45
CA ASN A 14 -82.32 -39.20 53.28
C ASN A 14 -80.82 -39.42 53.48
N ASP A 15 -80.40 -40.11 54.54
CA ASP A 15 -78.99 -40.45 54.80
C ASP A 15 -78.37 -41.29 53.67
N LEU A 16 -79.15 -42.19 53.07
CA LEU A 16 -78.76 -42.94 51.87
C LEU A 16 -78.59 -42.02 50.66
N LYS A 17 -79.56 -41.12 50.43
CA LYS A 17 -79.55 -40.20 49.30
C LYS A 17 -78.42 -39.17 49.39
N ASP A 18 -78.09 -38.68 50.58
CA ASP A 18 -76.95 -37.78 50.77
C ASP A 18 -75.60 -38.50 50.64
N LYS A 19 -75.52 -39.79 51.03
CA LYS A 19 -74.36 -40.64 50.69
C LYS A 19 -74.26 -40.91 49.18
N GLU A 20 -75.38 -41.14 48.50
CA GLU A 20 -75.43 -41.31 47.04
C GLU A 20 -75.02 -40.02 46.31
N ASN A 21 -75.53 -38.86 46.74
CA ASN A 21 -75.08 -37.54 46.27
C ASN A 21 -73.57 -37.35 46.47
N THR A 22 -73.05 -37.71 47.65
CA THR A 22 -71.62 -37.61 47.99
C THR A 22 -70.76 -38.55 47.13
N ILE A 23 -71.22 -39.79 46.90
CA ILE A 23 -70.55 -40.76 46.01
C ILE A 23 -70.54 -40.25 44.55
N ASN A 24 -71.65 -39.67 44.07
CA ASN A 24 -71.74 -39.09 42.74
C ASN A 24 -70.81 -37.87 42.58
N GLN A 25 -70.69 -37.02 43.62
CA GLN A 25 -69.71 -35.94 43.67
C GLN A 25 -68.27 -36.47 43.63
N PHE A 26 -67.91 -37.47 44.45
CA PHE A 26 -66.59 -38.08 44.39
C PHE A 26 -66.30 -38.74 43.03
N THR A 27 -67.28 -39.41 42.43
CA THR A 27 -67.15 -39.99 41.07
C THR A 27 -66.91 -38.91 40.02
N THR A 28 -67.59 -37.77 40.11
CA THR A 28 -67.36 -36.61 39.22
C THR A 28 -65.95 -36.04 39.42
N THR A 29 -65.50 -35.87 40.66
CA THR A 29 -64.14 -35.39 40.97
C THR A 29 -63.07 -36.35 40.49
N ILE A 30 -63.26 -37.67 40.66
CA ILE A 30 -62.33 -38.69 40.15
C ILE A 30 -62.23 -38.62 38.63
N ASN A 31 -63.36 -38.51 37.92
CA ASN A 31 -63.37 -38.37 36.46
C ASN A 31 -62.67 -37.08 35.99
N GLN A 32 -62.87 -35.96 36.71
CA GLN A 32 -62.17 -34.70 36.44
C GLN A 32 -60.66 -34.81 36.68
N LEU A 33 -60.22 -35.47 37.76
CA LEU A 33 -58.81 -35.73 38.04
C LEU A 33 -58.17 -36.65 37.00
N GLN A 34 -58.88 -37.68 36.52
CA GLN A 34 -58.40 -38.56 35.44
C GLN A 34 -58.22 -37.79 34.12
N GLN A 35 -59.17 -36.94 33.72
CA GLN A 35 -59.05 -36.08 32.54
C GLN A 35 -57.93 -35.03 32.69
N THR A 36 -57.75 -34.49 33.89
CA THR A 36 -56.65 -33.57 34.20
C THR A 36 -55.30 -34.27 34.08
N ASN A 37 -55.17 -35.50 34.61
CA ASN A 37 -53.94 -36.29 34.55
C ASN A 37 -53.60 -36.72 33.11
N LEU A 38 -54.59 -37.16 32.32
CA LEU A 38 -54.41 -37.40 30.88
C LEU A 38 -53.93 -36.14 30.14
N THR A 39 -54.51 -34.97 30.45
CA THR A 39 -54.10 -33.69 29.87
C THR A 39 -52.67 -33.31 30.29
N LEU A 40 -52.28 -33.59 31.53
CA LEU A 40 -50.93 -33.32 32.04
C LEU A 40 -49.89 -34.24 31.38
N ASN A 41 -50.18 -35.54 31.28
CA ASN A 41 -49.29 -36.53 30.65
C ASN A 41 -49.05 -36.20 29.17
N ASN A 42 -50.10 -35.81 28.44
CA ASN A 42 -49.98 -35.35 27.06
C ASN A 42 -49.10 -34.09 26.92
N LYS A 43 -49.11 -33.18 27.91
CA LYS A 43 -48.18 -32.03 27.95
C LYS A 43 -46.75 -32.46 28.25
N CYS A 44 -46.54 -33.38 29.19
CA CYS A 44 -45.21 -33.93 29.49
C CYS A 44 -44.57 -34.53 28.25
N GLN A 45 -45.28 -35.40 27.53
CA GLN A 45 -44.81 -36.00 26.27
C GLN A 45 -44.49 -34.96 25.17
N GLN A 46 -45.24 -33.85 25.12
CA GLN A 46 -44.94 -32.73 24.21
C GLN A 46 -43.64 -32.00 24.61
N TYR A 47 -43.38 -31.81 25.91
CA TYR A 47 -42.15 -31.20 26.39
C TYR A 47 -40.93 -32.12 26.26
N GLU A 48 -41.08 -33.42 26.52
CA GLU A 48 -40.05 -34.45 26.29
C GLU A 48 -39.62 -34.45 24.82
N LYS A 49 -40.58 -34.51 23.89
CA LYS A 49 -40.27 -34.43 22.46
C LYS A 49 -39.64 -33.09 22.08
N LEU A 50 -40.15 -31.96 22.57
CA LEU A 50 -39.56 -30.64 22.27
C LEU A 50 -38.11 -30.51 22.78
N PHE A 51 -37.80 -31.14 23.92
CA PHE A 51 -36.45 -31.21 24.46
C PHE A 51 -35.54 -32.10 23.59
N GLU A 52 -36.03 -33.25 23.14
CA GLU A 52 -35.29 -34.14 22.22
C GLU A 52 -35.04 -33.49 20.85
N ASP A 53 -36.05 -32.85 20.26
CA ASP A 53 -35.92 -32.06 19.02
C ASP A 53 -34.86 -30.95 19.18
N LYS A 54 -34.84 -30.24 20.33
CA LYS A 54 -33.86 -29.19 20.62
C LYS A 54 -32.45 -29.71 20.95
N GLN A 55 -32.32 -30.88 21.58
CA GLN A 55 -31.04 -31.53 21.79
C GLN A 55 -30.43 -31.97 20.46
N ASN A 56 -31.25 -32.46 19.53
CA ASN A 56 -30.80 -32.81 18.18
C ASN A 56 -30.35 -31.57 17.37
N GLU A 57 -31.06 -30.45 17.48
CA GLU A 57 -30.65 -29.16 16.89
C GLU A 57 -29.30 -28.66 17.46
N PHE A 58 -29.11 -28.75 18.78
CA PHE A 58 -27.83 -28.41 19.43
C PHE A 58 -26.67 -29.31 18.97
N ASN A 59 -26.92 -30.62 18.81
CA ASN A 59 -25.93 -31.57 18.30
C ASN A 59 -25.52 -31.24 16.85
N GLN A 60 -26.46 -30.88 15.99
CA GLN A 60 -26.17 -30.43 14.61
C GLN A 60 -25.37 -29.13 14.57
N LEU A 61 -25.72 -28.14 15.40
CA LEU A 61 -24.96 -26.89 15.52
C LEU A 61 -23.54 -27.11 16.04
N THR A 62 -23.33 -28.11 16.90
CA THR A 62 -22.00 -28.51 17.38
C THR A 62 -21.13 -29.06 16.25
N ILE A 63 -21.66 -29.99 15.44
CA ILE A 63 -20.98 -30.55 14.27
C ILE A 63 -20.62 -29.43 13.26
N LEU A 64 -21.56 -28.53 12.96
CA LEU A 64 -21.35 -27.42 12.05
C LEU A 64 -20.25 -26.45 12.54
N ASN A 65 -20.19 -26.19 13.85
CA ASN A 65 -19.15 -25.37 14.46
C ASN A 65 -17.76 -26.01 14.33
N ASP A 66 -17.64 -27.33 14.50
CA ASP A 66 -16.37 -28.03 14.34
C ASP A 66 -15.93 -28.15 12.86
N GLU A 67 -16.88 -28.26 11.92
CA GLU A 67 -16.61 -28.05 10.50
C GLU A 67 -16.07 -26.64 10.20
N ILE A 68 -16.67 -25.61 10.79
CA ILE A 68 -16.24 -24.20 10.61
C ILE A 68 -14.84 -23.99 11.18
N LYS A 69 -14.53 -24.52 12.37
CA LYS A 69 -13.16 -24.49 12.92
C LYS A 69 -12.15 -25.15 11.98
N THR A 70 -12.51 -26.30 11.42
CA THR A 70 -11.65 -27.07 10.50
C THR A 70 -11.41 -26.30 9.19
N LYS A 71 -12.46 -25.72 8.60
CA LYS A 71 -12.34 -24.88 7.39
C LYS A 71 -11.52 -23.61 7.66
N ASN A 72 -11.70 -22.98 8.82
CA ASN A 72 -10.93 -21.80 9.22
C ASN A 72 -9.43 -22.11 9.41
N SER A 73 -9.08 -23.24 10.02
CA SER A 73 -7.66 -23.63 10.15
C SER A 73 -7.03 -24.05 8.82
N THR A 74 -7.80 -24.63 7.89
CA THR A 74 -7.34 -24.81 6.50
C THR A 74 -7.08 -23.46 5.81
N LEU A 75 -8.02 -22.51 5.89
CA LEU A 75 -7.87 -21.17 5.30
C LEU A 75 -6.70 -20.37 5.88
N ILE A 76 -6.40 -20.53 7.17
CA ILE A 76 -5.22 -19.91 7.81
C ILE A 76 -3.93 -20.47 7.20
N ASN A 77 -3.81 -21.79 7.08
CA ASN A 77 -2.65 -22.44 6.48
C ASN A 77 -2.46 -22.04 4.99
N GLU A 78 -3.55 -21.96 4.23
CA GLU A 78 -3.53 -21.49 2.84
C GLU A 78 -3.09 -20.02 2.75
N HIS A 79 -3.57 -19.16 3.66
CA HIS A 79 -3.17 -17.76 3.73
C HIS A 79 -1.69 -17.58 4.09
N GLU A 80 -1.17 -18.34 5.06
CA GLU A 80 0.26 -18.36 5.40
C GLU A 80 1.13 -18.84 4.22
N GLN A 81 0.70 -19.87 3.51
CA GLN A 81 1.39 -20.36 2.32
C GLN A 81 1.44 -19.30 1.20
N VAL A 82 0.31 -18.64 0.91
CA VAL A 82 0.23 -17.55 -0.09
C VAL A 82 1.08 -16.35 0.35
N GLN A 83 1.09 -15.99 1.65
CA GLN A 83 1.92 -14.91 2.16
C GLN A 83 3.44 -15.24 2.07
N GLY A 84 3.81 -16.51 2.24
CA GLY A 84 5.18 -16.98 2.01
C GLY A 84 5.59 -16.86 0.54
N GLN A 85 4.73 -17.31 -0.39
CA GLN A 85 4.95 -17.18 -1.84
C GLN A 85 5.02 -15.71 -2.29
N LEU A 86 4.19 -14.83 -1.72
CA LEU A 86 4.21 -13.40 -1.99
C LEU A 86 5.57 -12.81 -1.63
N LYS A 87 6.07 -13.04 -0.41
CA LYS A 87 7.39 -12.58 0.04
C LYS A 87 8.54 -13.12 -0.83
N GLU A 88 8.44 -14.37 -1.31
CA GLU A 88 9.42 -14.93 -2.24
C GLU A 88 9.39 -14.20 -3.60
N SER A 89 8.19 -13.85 -4.09
CA SER A 89 8.02 -13.08 -5.33
C SER A 89 8.51 -11.63 -5.21
N GLU A 90 8.27 -10.96 -4.07
CA GLU A 90 8.76 -9.63 -3.76
C GLU A 90 10.29 -9.59 -3.75
N ASN A 91 10.93 -10.56 -3.08
CA ASN A 91 12.39 -10.70 -3.07
C ASN A 91 12.96 -10.93 -4.48
N LYS A 92 12.29 -11.72 -5.33
CA LYS A 92 12.67 -11.91 -6.75
C LYS A 92 12.52 -10.61 -7.55
N ILE A 93 11.47 -9.83 -7.33
CA ILE A 93 11.26 -8.52 -7.98
C ILE A 93 12.36 -7.52 -7.55
N ILE A 94 12.76 -7.53 -6.27
CA ILE A 94 13.87 -6.70 -5.77
C ILE A 94 15.20 -7.07 -6.45
N GLY A 95 15.52 -8.37 -6.54
CA GLY A 95 16.73 -8.85 -7.24
C GLY A 95 16.72 -8.53 -8.74
N LEU A 96 15.57 -8.65 -9.40
CA LEU A 96 15.41 -8.26 -10.81
C LEU A 96 15.59 -6.74 -11.01
N LYS A 97 15.06 -5.89 -10.11
CA LYS A 97 15.31 -4.44 -10.14
C LYS A 97 16.79 -4.12 -10.01
N GLN A 98 17.49 -4.69 -9.02
CA GLN A 98 18.94 -4.51 -8.86
C GLN A 98 19.73 -4.95 -10.11
N THR A 99 19.27 -6.01 -10.79
CA THR A 99 19.88 -6.48 -12.04
C THR A 99 19.63 -5.50 -13.19
N ILE A 100 18.44 -4.92 -13.29
CA ILE A 100 18.10 -3.87 -14.26
C ILE A 100 18.91 -2.58 -14.00
N ASP A 101 19.03 -2.16 -12.74
CA ASP A 101 19.81 -0.97 -12.37
C ASP A 101 21.29 -1.15 -12.73
N ASN A 102 21.87 -2.33 -12.46
CA ASN A 102 23.23 -2.68 -12.90
C ASN A 102 23.37 -2.71 -14.43
N MET A 103 22.36 -3.19 -15.17
CA MET A 103 22.36 -3.14 -16.63
C MET A 103 22.28 -1.70 -17.15
N ASN A 104 21.48 -0.83 -16.54
CA ASN A 104 21.38 0.59 -16.89
C ASN A 104 22.69 1.36 -16.65
N ILE A 105 23.39 1.08 -15.54
CA ILE A 105 24.73 1.61 -15.24
C ILE A 105 25.73 1.18 -16.32
N ASN A 106 25.75 -0.11 -16.68
CA ASN A 106 26.61 -0.62 -17.74
C ASN A 106 26.28 -0.02 -19.12
N TYR A 107 24.99 0.15 -19.44
CA TYR A 107 24.55 0.75 -20.70
C TYR A 107 24.98 2.23 -20.80
N SER A 108 24.87 2.98 -19.70
CA SER A 108 25.34 4.36 -19.60
C SER A 108 26.87 4.46 -19.76
N LYS A 109 27.62 3.48 -19.21
CA LYS A 109 29.07 3.38 -19.39
C LYS A 109 29.45 3.10 -20.85
N ILE A 110 28.75 2.19 -21.52
CA ILE A 110 28.94 1.87 -22.94
C ILE A 110 28.63 3.08 -23.84
N ILE A 111 27.58 3.85 -23.54
CA ILE A 111 27.27 5.10 -24.26
C ILE A 111 28.41 6.11 -24.13
N ASN A 112 28.91 6.35 -22.92
CA ASN A 112 30.03 7.27 -22.68
C ASN A 112 31.32 6.82 -23.39
N GLU A 113 31.62 5.51 -23.36
CA GLU A 113 32.76 4.93 -24.08
C GLU A 113 32.61 5.07 -25.60
N HIS A 114 31.42 4.85 -26.15
CA HIS A 114 31.14 5.08 -27.57
C HIS A 114 31.25 6.56 -27.95
N GLU A 115 30.78 7.50 -27.13
CA GLU A 115 30.92 8.93 -27.38
C GLU A 115 32.39 9.37 -27.38
N GLN A 116 33.19 8.83 -26.44
CA GLN A 116 34.63 9.09 -26.38
C GLN A 116 35.37 8.52 -27.61
N VAL A 117 35.02 7.30 -28.06
CA VAL A 117 35.57 6.70 -29.28
C VAL A 117 35.17 7.52 -30.51
N ASN A 118 33.93 7.99 -30.63
CA ASN A 118 33.51 8.85 -31.74
C ASN A 118 34.30 10.16 -31.80
N LYS A 119 34.58 10.80 -30.65
CA LYS A 119 35.40 12.02 -30.60
C LYS A 119 36.83 11.77 -31.10
N GLN A 120 37.46 10.68 -30.66
CA GLN A 120 38.78 10.27 -31.17
C GLN A 120 38.75 9.94 -32.68
N LEU A 121 37.66 9.34 -33.17
CA LEU A 121 37.50 8.99 -34.57
C LEU A 121 37.28 10.24 -35.45
N GLU A 122 36.55 11.24 -34.97
CA GLU A 122 36.47 12.57 -35.62
C GLU A 122 37.82 13.29 -35.66
N GLU A 123 38.60 13.26 -34.58
CA GLU A 123 39.95 13.82 -34.53
C GLU A 123 40.88 13.14 -35.55
N LYS A 124 40.86 11.81 -35.60
CA LYS A 124 41.62 11.03 -36.59
C LYS A 124 41.13 11.29 -38.01
N GLN A 125 39.84 11.51 -38.23
CA GLN A 125 39.29 11.88 -39.55
C GLN A 125 39.76 13.28 -39.98
N LYS A 126 39.84 14.25 -39.06
CA LYS A 126 40.40 15.60 -39.31
C LYS A 126 41.89 15.51 -39.67
N GLU A 127 42.66 14.68 -38.96
CA GLU A 127 44.08 14.41 -39.25
C GLU A 127 44.27 13.73 -40.63
N ILE A 128 43.44 12.75 -40.98
CA ILE A 128 43.46 12.09 -42.30
C ILE A 128 43.17 13.10 -43.43
N VAL A 129 42.22 14.02 -43.24
CA VAL A 129 41.92 15.09 -44.21
C VAL A 129 43.12 16.04 -44.39
N GLN A 130 43.76 16.45 -43.29
CA GLN A 130 44.97 17.28 -43.34
C GLN A 130 46.14 16.57 -44.05
N LEU A 131 46.41 15.30 -43.71
CA LEU A 131 47.43 14.49 -44.38
C LEU A 131 47.12 14.29 -45.87
N THR A 132 45.85 14.14 -46.24
CA THR A 132 45.44 14.02 -47.65
C THR A 132 45.67 15.32 -48.43
N ALA A 133 45.45 16.49 -47.81
CA ALA A 133 45.78 17.77 -48.41
C ALA A 133 47.30 17.93 -48.60
N ILE A 134 48.10 17.61 -47.58
CA ILE A 134 49.57 17.64 -47.64
C ILE A 134 50.10 16.69 -48.73
N ILE A 135 49.59 15.47 -48.83
CA ILE A 135 49.97 14.50 -49.88
C ILE A 135 49.60 15.03 -51.28
N SER A 136 48.53 15.82 -51.40
CA SER A 136 48.13 16.42 -52.68
C SER A 136 49.08 17.55 -53.08
N GLN A 137 49.41 18.45 -52.14
CA GLN A 137 50.43 19.50 -52.34
C GLN A 137 51.81 18.90 -52.67
N LEU A 138 52.23 17.84 -51.97
CA LEU A 138 53.50 17.16 -52.22
C LEU A 138 53.58 16.55 -53.63
N LYS A 139 52.48 16.01 -54.16
CA LYS A 139 52.41 15.53 -55.55
C LYS A 139 52.55 16.67 -56.56
N GLU A 140 51.92 17.81 -56.30
CA GLU A 140 51.99 19.00 -57.15
C GLU A 140 53.41 19.61 -57.16
N THR A 141 54.08 19.65 -56.00
CA THR A 141 55.50 20.02 -55.93
C THR A 141 56.40 18.99 -56.59
N ASN A 142 56.11 17.69 -56.51
CA ASN A 142 56.89 16.67 -57.23
C ASN A 142 56.76 16.81 -58.74
N LEU A 143 55.55 17.04 -59.28
CA LEU A 143 55.37 17.33 -60.71
C LEU A 143 56.19 18.57 -61.12
N THR A 144 56.17 19.63 -60.30
CA THR A 144 56.98 20.84 -60.52
C THR A 144 58.50 20.56 -60.45
N ILE A 145 58.93 19.56 -59.69
CA ILE A 145 60.34 19.12 -59.60
C ILE A 145 60.72 18.25 -60.81
N ASP A 146 59.85 17.35 -61.25
CA ASP A 146 60.06 16.50 -62.43
C ASP A 146 60.15 17.37 -63.72
N GLU A 147 59.29 18.39 -63.85
CA GLU A 147 59.36 19.39 -64.92
C GLU A 147 60.70 20.16 -64.91
N LYS A 148 61.14 20.60 -63.73
CA LYS A 148 62.46 21.26 -63.56
C LYS A 148 63.62 20.32 -63.84
N TYR A 149 63.50 19.04 -63.48
CA TYR A 149 64.53 18.04 -63.73
C TYR A 149 64.70 17.78 -65.22
N GLU A 150 63.62 17.59 -65.97
CA GLU A 150 63.68 17.44 -67.44
C GLU A 150 64.14 18.74 -68.13
N HIS A 151 63.81 19.92 -67.58
CA HIS A 151 64.36 21.19 -68.09
C HIS A 151 65.89 21.28 -67.90
N ILE A 152 66.39 21.03 -66.68
CA ILE A 152 67.83 21.01 -66.35
C ILE A 152 68.57 19.94 -67.16
N LYS A 153 67.95 18.77 -67.36
CA LYS A 153 68.50 17.67 -68.16
C LYS A 153 68.63 18.06 -69.64
N LYS A 154 67.63 18.73 -70.21
CA LYS A 154 67.70 19.29 -71.57
C LYS A 154 68.77 20.39 -71.69
N GLU A 155 68.89 21.26 -70.69
CA GLU A 155 69.93 22.29 -70.65
C GLU A 155 71.34 21.69 -70.51
N LEU A 156 71.48 20.60 -69.74
CA LEU A 156 72.72 19.81 -69.63
C LEU A 156 73.08 19.13 -70.95
N ASP A 157 72.12 18.51 -71.65
CA ASP A 157 72.34 17.90 -72.97
C ASP A 157 72.76 18.97 -74.00
N GLU A 158 72.14 20.16 -73.99
CA GLU A 158 72.53 21.30 -74.82
C GLU A 158 73.97 21.77 -74.52
N LYS A 159 74.32 21.93 -73.23
CA LYS A 159 75.69 22.28 -72.81
C LYS A 159 76.70 21.17 -73.13
N GLN A 160 76.31 19.90 -73.08
CA GLN A 160 77.18 18.78 -73.41
C GLN A 160 77.43 18.69 -74.93
N ASN A 161 76.45 19.04 -75.76
CA ASN A 161 76.63 19.23 -77.20
C ASN A 161 77.55 20.43 -77.52
N GLU A 162 77.41 21.56 -76.81
CA GLU A 162 78.32 22.71 -76.93
C GLU A 162 79.76 22.33 -76.55
N ILE A 163 79.96 21.54 -75.48
CA ILE A 163 81.27 21.00 -75.10
C ILE A 163 81.83 20.05 -76.16
N ILE A 164 81.00 19.26 -76.85
CA ILE A 164 81.43 18.39 -77.96
C ILE A 164 81.89 19.24 -79.16
N GLN A 165 81.16 20.30 -79.51
CA GLN A 165 81.58 21.24 -80.56
C GLN A 165 82.91 21.93 -80.20
N LEU A 166 83.05 22.42 -78.96
CA LEU A 166 84.29 23.05 -78.49
C LEU A 166 85.48 22.08 -78.47
N LYS A 167 85.26 20.79 -78.17
CA LYS A 167 86.29 19.74 -78.29
C LYS A 167 86.71 19.50 -79.74
N ASN A 168 85.75 19.40 -80.66
CA ASN A 168 86.03 19.22 -82.08
C ASN A 168 86.84 20.40 -82.63
N ASN A 169 86.45 21.63 -82.31
CA ASN A 169 87.18 22.85 -82.68
C ASN A 169 88.59 22.87 -82.07
N LEU A 170 88.75 22.44 -80.82
CA LEU A 170 90.06 22.34 -80.16
C LEU A 170 90.97 21.30 -80.83
N ASP A 171 90.43 20.17 -81.25
CA ASP A 171 91.19 19.11 -81.93
C ASP A 171 91.50 19.47 -83.39
N GLU A 172 90.66 20.27 -84.05
CA GLU A 172 90.97 20.90 -85.33
C GLU A 172 92.11 21.93 -85.19
N ILE A 173 92.06 22.80 -84.18
CA ILE A 173 93.14 23.74 -83.84
C ILE A 173 94.46 23.00 -83.57
N LYS A 174 94.43 21.85 -82.85
CA LYS A 174 95.62 21.00 -82.65
C LYS A 174 96.18 20.49 -83.98
N ARG A 175 95.33 20.02 -84.91
CA ARG A 175 95.78 19.56 -86.23
C ARG A 175 96.45 20.69 -87.01
N THR A 176 95.85 21.87 -87.08
CA THR A 176 96.47 23.03 -87.75
C THR A 176 97.78 23.47 -87.08
N ASN A 177 97.89 23.38 -85.74
CA ASN A 177 99.16 23.64 -85.05
C ASN A 177 100.24 22.59 -85.37
N VAL A 178 99.88 21.31 -85.54
CA VAL A 178 100.82 20.28 -86.01
C VAL A 178 101.26 20.59 -87.44
N THR A 179 100.32 20.83 -88.37
CA THR A 179 100.65 21.19 -89.76
C THR A 179 101.51 22.46 -89.86
N MET A 180 101.27 23.47 -89.02
CA MET A 180 102.14 24.65 -88.93
C MET A 180 103.51 24.33 -88.34
N SER A 181 103.61 23.40 -87.38
CA SER A 181 104.89 22.93 -86.84
C SER A 181 105.70 22.19 -87.90
N ASP A 182 105.06 21.32 -88.68
CA ASP A 182 105.68 20.58 -89.78
C ASP A 182 106.18 21.56 -90.86
N GLN A 183 105.35 22.53 -91.27
CA GLN A 183 105.74 23.59 -92.22
C GLN A 183 106.88 24.48 -91.70
N CYS A 184 106.94 24.76 -90.40
CA CYS A 184 108.06 25.49 -89.79
C CYS A 184 109.36 24.67 -89.82
N GLU A 185 109.29 23.35 -89.62
CA GLU A 185 110.47 22.48 -89.68
C GLU A 185 110.95 22.24 -91.13
N GLU A 186 110.05 22.15 -92.11
CA GLU A 186 110.39 22.20 -93.55
C GLU A 186 111.08 23.52 -93.92
N LEU A 187 110.56 24.66 -93.46
CA LEU A 187 111.19 25.97 -93.66
C LEU A 187 112.58 26.03 -93.04
N LYS A 188 112.75 25.49 -91.83
CA LYS A 188 114.03 25.42 -91.13
C LYS A 188 115.04 24.55 -91.87
N GLN A 189 114.67 23.36 -92.33
CA GLN A 189 115.53 22.50 -93.17
C GLN A 189 115.91 23.20 -94.49
N THR A 190 114.99 23.97 -95.08
CA THR A 190 115.25 24.75 -96.30
C THR A 190 116.25 25.89 -96.05
N ILE A 191 116.23 26.51 -94.87
CA ILE A 191 117.19 27.54 -94.44
C ILE A 191 118.55 26.91 -94.14
N GLU A 192 118.61 25.80 -93.41
CA GLU A 192 119.86 25.08 -93.10
C GLU A 192 120.59 24.66 -94.40
N ALA A 193 119.87 24.13 -95.40
CA ALA A 193 120.43 23.81 -96.71
C ALA A 193 120.93 25.05 -97.50
N PHE A 194 120.31 26.22 -97.32
CA PHE A 194 120.75 27.46 -97.94
C PHE A 194 122.03 28.03 -97.27
N GLU A 195 122.17 27.85 -95.95
CA GLU A 195 123.39 28.23 -95.23
C GLU A 195 124.58 27.32 -95.58
N GLU A 196 124.37 26.01 -95.74
CA GLU A 196 125.41 25.08 -96.26
C GLU A 196 125.88 25.46 -97.68
N SER A 197 124.95 25.90 -98.55
CA SER A 197 125.29 26.41 -99.88
C SER A 197 126.19 27.66 -99.79
N GLN A 198 125.87 28.62 -98.92
CA GLN A 198 126.71 29.81 -98.73
C GLN A 198 128.09 29.49 -98.16
N ILE A 199 128.21 28.51 -97.25
CA ILE A 199 129.51 28.05 -96.73
C ILE A 199 130.36 27.49 -97.88
N THR A 200 129.75 26.74 -98.78
CA THR A 200 130.42 26.14 -99.95
C THR A 200 130.93 27.20 -100.92
N ASP A 201 130.09 28.18 -101.30
CA ASP A 201 130.49 29.31 -102.16
C ASP A 201 131.63 30.14 -101.55
N ARG A 202 131.58 30.33 -100.23
CA ARG A 202 132.59 31.10 -99.47
C ARG A 202 133.94 30.41 -99.40
N GLN A 203 133.97 29.07 -99.34
CA GLN A 203 135.20 28.28 -99.45
C GLN A 203 135.81 28.39 -100.86
N LEU A 204 134.99 28.30 -101.90
CA LEU A 204 135.42 28.43 -103.29
C LEU A 204 136.07 29.80 -103.57
N LEU A 205 135.47 30.87 -103.02
CA LEU A 205 135.98 32.24 -103.15
C LEU A 205 137.36 32.40 -102.51
N GLU A 206 137.55 31.93 -101.26
CA GLU A 206 138.84 32.04 -100.57
C GLU A 206 139.93 31.17 -101.24
N GLN A 207 139.56 30.06 -101.88
CA GLN A 207 140.50 29.24 -102.65
C GLN A 207 141.03 29.96 -103.89
N THR A 208 140.18 30.62 -104.70
CA THR A 208 140.63 31.41 -105.86
C THR A 208 141.52 32.61 -105.47
N LYS A 209 141.32 33.16 -104.28
CA LYS A 209 142.09 34.27 -103.72
C LYS A 209 143.53 33.86 -103.37
N ILE A 210 143.74 32.63 -102.90
CA ILE A 210 145.07 32.06 -102.62
C ILE A 210 145.87 31.85 -103.91
N GLU A 211 145.21 31.39 -104.99
CA GLU A 211 145.87 31.23 -106.29
C GLU A 211 146.33 32.57 -106.87
N ILE A 212 145.52 33.63 -106.75
CA ILE A 212 145.86 34.99 -107.21
C ILE A 212 147.08 35.55 -106.47
N GLU A 213 147.17 35.38 -105.14
CA GLU A 213 148.30 35.90 -104.37
C GLU A 213 149.59 35.12 -104.64
N THR A 214 149.48 33.81 -104.90
CA THR A 214 150.61 32.96 -105.32
C THR A 214 151.18 33.41 -106.66
N LEU A 215 150.33 33.82 -107.62
CA LEU A 215 150.77 34.31 -108.94
C LEU A 215 151.42 35.70 -108.89
N LYS A 216 151.06 36.57 -107.92
CA LYS A 216 151.73 37.86 -107.72
C LYS A 216 153.17 37.69 -107.25
N GLN A 217 153.41 36.82 -106.25
CA GLN A 217 154.72 36.67 -105.63
C GLN A 217 155.79 36.25 -106.65
N ASN A 218 155.48 35.23 -107.47
CA ASN A 218 156.38 34.73 -108.52
C ASN A 218 156.81 35.80 -109.54
N LEU A 219 156.00 36.85 -109.73
CA LEU A 219 156.26 37.94 -110.68
C LEU A 219 157.13 39.07 -110.09
N VAL A 220 157.27 39.15 -108.76
CA VAL A 220 158.14 40.10 -108.07
C VAL A 220 159.57 39.56 -107.95
N ASP A 221 159.72 38.27 -107.68
CA ASP A 221 161.02 37.67 -107.34
C ASP A 221 161.98 37.56 -108.55
N GLU A 222 161.48 37.38 -109.78
CA GLU A 222 162.31 37.44 -110.99
C GLU A 222 162.84 38.86 -111.28
N GLN A 223 162.08 39.90 -110.92
CA GLN A 223 162.40 41.28 -111.32
C GLN A 223 163.37 41.99 -110.36
N PHE A 224 163.46 41.53 -109.10
CA PHE A 224 164.40 42.09 -108.10
C PHE A 224 165.82 41.50 -108.22
N ASN A 225 165.94 40.18 -108.44
CA ASN A 225 167.21 39.47 -108.31
C ASN A 225 168.24 39.83 -109.41
N CYS A 226 167.78 40.36 -110.55
CA CYS A 226 168.65 40.84 -111.63
C CYS A 226 169.46 42.12 -111.26
N ASN A 227 169.03 42.89 -110.26
CA ASN A 227 169.69 44.15 -109.87
C ASN A 227 170.49 44.07 -108.56
N SER A 228 170.09 43.24 -107.59
CA SER A 228 170.76 43.13 -106.29
C SER A 228 172.20 42.56 -106.38
N LEU A 229 172.52 41.83 -107.45
CA LEU A 229 173.86 41.34 -107.76
C LEU A 229 174.91 42.45 -108.01
N LYS A 230 174.50 43.72 -108.10
CA LYS A 230 175.40 44.88 -108.36
C LYS A 230 175.80 45.71 -107.14
N GLN A 231 175.23 45.49 -105.95
CA GLN A 231 175.45 46.42 -104.83
C GLN A 231 175.59 45.81 -103.42
N ALA A 232 175.25 44.53 -103.21
CA ALA A 232 175.42 43.85 -101.92
C ALA A 232 176.85 43.27 -101.68
N GLN A 233 177.80 43.52 -102.59
CA GLN A 233 179.22 43.12 -102.49
C GLN A 233 179.99 43.85 -101.37
N GLN A 234 179.31 44.51 -100.42
CA GLN A 234 179.85 45.67 -99.70
C GLN A 234 179.76 45.62 -98.15
N SER A 235 178.92 44.76 -97.54
CA SER A 235 178.73 44.73 -96.07
C SER A 235 178.58 43.32 -95.49
N CYS A 236 179.71 42.72 -95.08
CA CYS A 236 179.82 41.38 -94.47
C CYS A 236 179.64 41.40 -92.92
N ILE A 237 178.90 42.39 -92.39
CA ILE A 237 179.05 42.96 -91.04
C ILE A 237 177.65 43.50 -90.63
N GLU A 238 176.95 43.12 -89.54
CA GLU A 238 177.29 42.42 -88.28
C GLU A 238 176.07 41.72 -87.56
N ARG A 239 176.24 40.47 -87.09
CA ARG A 239 175.77 39.82 -85.80
C ARG A 239 174.34 39.97 -85.16
N LEU A 240 173.69 38.79 -84.90
CA LEU A 240 172.92 38.34 -83.67
C LEU A 240 171.47 38.90 -83.36
N THR A 241 170.66 38.45 -82.34
CA THR A 241 170.11 37.12 -81.84
C THR A 241 169.19 37.32 -80.56
N ILE A 242 168.46 36.28 -80.04
CA ILE A 242 167.88 36.09 -78.65
C ILE A 242 166.40 36.59 -78.39
N GLU A 243 165.47 36.11 -77.49
CA GLU A 243 165.32 34.97 -76.52
C GLU A 243 163.86 34.78 -75.92
N HIS A 244 163.62 33.75 -75.07
CA HIS A 244 162.64 33.58 -73.93
C HIS A 244 161.12 33.14 -74.09
N GLN A 245 160.51 32.58 -72.98
CA GLN A 245 159.26 31.75 -72.94
C GLN A 245 158.66 31.50 -71.49
N GLN A 246 157.42 30.93 -71.34
CA GLN A 246 156.94 29.92 -70.30
C GLN A 246 156.04 30.27 -69.03
N ILE A 247 155.23 29.27 -68.53
CA ILE A 247 154.64 29.02 -67.13
C ILE A 247 153.08 29.10 -66.82
N LEU A 248 152.64 28.40 -65.73
CA LEU A 248 151.33 27.80 -65.27
C LEU A 248 150.85 28.32 -63.85
N GLU A 249 149.80 27.91 -63.07
CA GLU A 249 148.45 27.23 -63.10
C GLU A 249 147.98 26.98 -61.60
N ASN A 250 146.68 26.69 -61.19
CA ASN A 250 146.29 25.83 -59.98
C ASN A 250 144.80 25.73 -59.44
N LEU A 251 144.52 24.59 -58.75
CA LEU A 251 143.66 24.30 -57.54
C LEU A 251 142.09 24.23 -57.51
N LYS A 252 141.55 23.54 -56.46
CA LYS A 252 140.10 23.20 -56.17
C LYS A 252 139.86 22.63 -54.73
N SER A 253 138.68 22.82 -54.10
CA SER A 253 138.13 22.08 -52.90
C SER A 253 136.57 22.33 -52.76
N GLU A 254 135.73 22.00 -51.74
CA GLU A 254 135.82 21.34 -50.40
C GLU A 254 134.53 20.52 -49.99
N TYR A 255 134.02 20.52 -48.72
CA TYR A 255 133.11 19.46 -48.15
C TYR A 255 131.94 19.84 -47.17
N LEU A 256 131.53 18.96 -46.21
CA LEU A 256 130.12 18.54 -45.93
C LEU A 256 129.83 18.02 -44.46
N SER A 257 128.65 18.22 -43.81
CA SER A 257 128.29 17.58 -42.50
C SER A 257 126.78 17.56 -42.04
N MET A 258 126.47 16.79 -40.97
CA MET A 258 125.33 16.76 -40.00
C MET A 258 123.94 16.11 -40.31
N ILE A 259 123.69 14.89 -39.76
CA ILE A 259 122.37 14.26 -39.46
C ILE A 259 122.54 13.29 -38.25
N HIS A 260 122.07 13.56 -37.01
CA HIS A 260 122.11 12.55 -35.91
C HIS A 260 121.37 12.83 -34.55
N GLU A 261 120.02 12.90 -34.41
CA GLU A 261 119.43 12.86 -33.04
C GLU A 261 117.96 12.35 -32.83
N LYS A 262 117.84 11.23 -32.07
CA LYS A 262 116.77 10.75 -31.13
C LYS A 262 115.25 10.91 -31.45
N SER A 263 114.37 9.90 -31.36
CA SER A 263 114.49 8.41 -31.26
C SER A 263 114.55 7.64 -29.91
N GLU A 264 114.17 8.14 -28.72
CA GLU A 264 114.13 7.26 -27.52
C GLU A 264 113.25 7.72 -26.31
N GLU A 265 111.91 7.68 -26.44
CA GLU A 265 110.98 7.88 -25.30
C GLU A 265 109.64 7.15 -25.58
N ILE A 266 109.43 5.94 -25.01
CA ILE A 266 108.53 4.92 -25.60
C ILE A 266 107.50 4.25 -24.64
N ASP A 267 107.87 3.28 -23.78
CA ASP A 267 106.89 2.35 -23.16
C ASP A 267 106.72 2.57 -21.64
N SER A 268 105.58 3.10 -21.18
CA SER A 268 105.33 3.27 -19.73
C SER A 268 103.88 3.23 -19.22
N HIS A 269 102.85 3.42 -20.07
CA HIS A 269 101.47 3.71 -19.59
C HIS A 269 100.37 2.77 -20.12
N GLN A 270 100.70 1.49 -20.38
CA GLN A 270 99.74 0.51 -20.91
C GLN A 270 99.05 -0.35 -19.82
N ASP A 271 99.71 -0.65 -18.69
CA ASP A 271 99.25 -1.65 -17.71
C ASP A 271 98.23 -1.16 -16.67
N THR A 272 97.95 0.15 -16.57
CA THR A 272 97.12 0.70 -15.50
C THR A 272 95.61 0.54 -15.73
N ILE A 273 95.18 0.19 -16.95
CA ILE A 273 93.76 0.23 -17.36
C ILE A 273 92.97 -1.03 -16.96
N GLU A 274 93.62 -2.19 -16.80
CA GLU A 274 92.90 -3.47 -16.60
C GLU A 274 92.34 -3.65 -15.17
N ASN A 275 92.84 -2.91 -14.16
CA ASN A 275 92.40 -3.07 -12.77
C ASN A 275 91.02 -2.44 -12.47
N LEU A 276 90.55 -1.48 -13.26
CA LEU A 276 89.23 -0.84 -13.07
C LEU A 276 88.04 -1.72 -13.53
N ARG A 277 88.30 -2.92 -14.06
CA ARG A 277 87.26 -3.87 -14.51
C ARG A 277 86.75 -4.81 -13.41
N LYS A 278 87.30 -4.76 -12.18
CA LYS A 278 86.91 -5.68 -11.09
C LYS A 278 85.85 -5.16 -10.12
N GLU A 279 85.62 -3.84 -10.04
CA GLU A 279 84.64 -3.27 -9.10
C GLU A 279 83.18 -3.34 -9.59
N LEU A 280 82.95 -3.73 -10.85
CA LEU A 280 81.62 -3.72 -11.47
C LEU A 280 80.78 -4.99 -11.20
N HIS A 281 81.34 -6.03 -10.56
CA HIS A 281 80.65 -7.31 -10.32
C HIS A 281 80.14 -7.50 -8.87
N GLU A 282 80.40 -6.57 -7.95
CA GLU A 282 79.94 -6.70 -6.55
C GLU A 282 78.60 -5.99 -6.26
N TYR A 283 78.10 -5.16 -7.18
CA TYR A 283 76.79 -4.50 -7.06
C TYR A 283 75.60 -5.38 -7.45
N GLU A 284 75.77 -6.37 -8.33
CA GLU A 284 74.69 -7.30 -8.74
C GLU A 284 74.20 -8.17 -7.58
N LYS A 285 75.05 -8.38 -6.56
CA LYS A 285 74.75 -9.24 -5.40
C LYS A 285 73.79 -8.62 -4.38
N LYS A 286 73.45 -7.32 -4.52
CA LYS A 286 72.57 -6.59 -3.59
C LYS A 286 71.08 -6.58 -3.96
N ILE A 287 70.72 -7.07 -5.15
CA ILE A 287 69.32 -7.09 -5.65
C ILE A 287 68.58 -8.37 -5.20
N LEU A 288 69.28 -9.35 -4.60
CA LEU A 288 68.71 -10.64 -4.20
C LEU A 288 68.33 -10.77 -2.71
N GLN A 289 68.24 -9.66 -1.95
CA GLN A 289 68.04 -9.70 -0.49
C GLN A 289 67.01 -8.69 0.08
N GLN A 290 66.09 -8.17 -0.75
CA GLN A 290 64.97 -7.33 -0.30
C GLN A 290 63.68 -7.65 -1.09
N ASN A 291 63.19 -8.90 -1.00
CA ASN A 291 62.00 -9.32 -1.75
C ASN A 291 61.24 -10.50 -1.09
N SER A 292 61.12 -10.49 0.24
CA SER A 292 60.43 -11.57 1.00
C SER A 292 59.78 -11.09 2.31
N GLU A 293 59.12 -9.92 2.29
CA GLU A 293 58.34 -9.37 3.42
C GLU A 293 56.91 -9.00 2.96
N LEU A 294 56.22 -9.91 2.28
CA LEU A 294 54.82 -9.70 1.86
C LEU A 294 53.93 -10.97 1.93
N ASP A 295 54.18 -11.86 2.89
CA ASP A 295 53.28 -12.97 3.23
C ASP A 295 53.11 -13.04 4.76
N HIS A 296 52.25 -12.17 5.30
CA HIS A 296 51.90 -12.12 6.73
C HIS A 296 50.38 -12.24 6.92
N LEU A 297 49.86 -13.45 6.72
CA LEU A 297 48.48 -13.86 6.99
C LEU A 297 48.46 -15.12 7.86
N LEU A 298 47.56 -15.17 8.86
CA LEU A 298 47.04 -16.35 9.61
C LEU A 298 48.10 -17.34 10.18
N ASP A 299 48.14 -17.69 11.47
CA ASP A 299 47.16 -17.63 12.58
C ASP A 299 47.91 -17.27 13.88
N GLU A 300 47.34 -16.50 14.82
CA GLU A 300 46.34 -16.87 15.84
C GLU A 300 46.82 -17.88 16.92
N GLN A 301 46.31 -17.69 18.14
CA GLN A 301 46.35 -18.60 19.31
C GLN A 301 47.57 -19.52 19.53
N ASN A 302 48.38 -19.23 20.58
CA ASN A 302 48.46 -20.08 21.80
C ASN A 302 49.60 -19.67 22.77
N HIS A 303 49.40 -18.68 23.65
CA HIS A 303 49.93 -18.71 25.05
C HIS A 303 49.44 -17.55 25.98
N GLN A 304 48.17 -17.56 26.39
CA GLN A 304 47.73 -16.87 27.63
C GLN A 304 46.73 -17.71 28.43
N SER A 305 47.21 -18.83 28.98
CA SER A 305 46.53 -19.55 30.07
C SER A 305 46.99 -19.07 31.45
N GLN A 306 46.23 -19.45 32.50
CA GLN A 306 46.62 -19.51 33.94
C GLN A 306 46.20 -18.39 34.94
N ILE A 307 44.93 -17.94 34.98
CA ILE A 307 44.40 -17.25 36.20
C ILE A 307 42.98 -17.70 36.64
N ILE A 308 42.66 -19.01 36.62
CA ILE A 308 41.40 -19.54 37.21
C ILE A 308 41.60 -20.88 37.96
N ILE A 309 42.27 -20.87 39.14
CA ILE A 309 42.17 -21.95 40.16
C ILE A 309 42.33 -21.38 41.60
N ARG A 310 41.25 -21.28 42.42
CA ARG A 310 41.22 -21.19 43.93
C ARG A 310 39.77 -21.01 44.53
N LEU A 311 39.39 -21.74 45.65
CA LEU A 311 38.29 -21.54 46.72
C LEU A 311 37.11 -22.63 46.95
N LYS A 312 36.80 -23.20 48.20
CA LYS A 312 35.55 -24.04 48.69
C LYS A 312 35.49 -24.74 50.19
N ASN A 313 34.34 -24.92 51.03
CA ASN A 313 34.02 -25.76 52.36
C ASN A 313 32.58 -25.57 53.19
N ILE A 314 31.97 -26.11 54.37
CA ILE A 314 31.81 -27.37 55.33
C ILE A 314 30.79 -27.37 56.68
N LEU A 315 30.22 -28.53 57.31
CA LEU A 315 29.56 -29.00 58.71
C LEU A 315 28.14 -28.56 59.45
N GLY A 316 27.35 -29.05 60.55
CA GLY A 316 27.02 -30.19 61.61
C GLY A 316 26.04 -29.83 62.93
N VAL A 317 25.40 -30.49 64.03
CA VAL A 317 24.73 -31.78 64.73
C VAL A 317 24.19 -31.54 66.31
N ASN A 318 23.39 -32.17 67.33
CA ASN A 318 22.18 -33.08 67.85
C ASN A 318 21.92 -33.09 69.50
N THR A 319 21.07 -33.70 70.48
CA THR A 319 19.73 -34.45 70.94
C THR A 319 19.63 -34.91 72.54
N THR A 320 18.67 -35.47 73.46
CA THR A 320 17.16 -35.66 73.94
C THR A 320 16.79 -36.68 75.22
N ASN A 321 15.73 -36.61 76.18
CA ASN A 321 14.92 -37.70 77.07
C ASN A 321 14.10 -37.40 78.51
N HIS A 322 13.08 -38.20 79.12
CA HIS A 322 12.37 -38.17 80.56
C HIS A 322 11.23 -39.28 81.07
N ASP A 323 10.70 -39.46 82.38
CA ASP A 323 9.58 -40.45 82.98
C ASP A 323 8.99 -40.43 84.55
N GLU A 324 7.90 -41.23 85.02
CA GLU A 324 7.38 -41.86 86.41
C GLU A 324 6.04 -41.53 87.35
N LEU A 325 5.42 -42.46 88.25
CA LEU A 325 4.49 -42.35 89.56
C LEU A 325 3.13 -43.26 89.92
N LEU A 326 2.67 -43.65 91.21
CA LEU A 326 1.30 -44.29 91.70
C LEU A 326 0.84 -44.55 93.28
N GLU A 327 -0.49 -44.67 93.77
CA GLU A 327 -1.19 -45.54 94.93
C GLU A 327 -2.53 -45.08 95.81
N HIS A 328 -3.46 -45.98 96.40
CA HIS A 328 -4.49 -45.91 97.60
C HIS A 328 -5.93 -46.63 97.48
N PHE A 329 -6.61 -47.35 98.46
CA PHE A 329 -7.99 -48.00 98.19
C PHE A 329 -9.20 -48.34 99.17
N VAL A 330 -9.12 -48.80 100.46
CA VAL A 330 -10.13 -49.79 101.04
C VAL A 330 -11.43 -49.30 101.78
N HIS A 331 -11.64 -48.02 102.12
CA HIS A 331 -12.73 -47.53 103.01
C HIS A 331 -14.18 -47.53 102.41
N LYS A 332 -14.70 -48.67 101.90
CA LYS A 332 -15.69 -48.63 100.79
C LYS A 332 -16.94 -49.53 100.87
N MET A 333 -17.22 -50.25 101.97
CA MET A 333 -18.19 -51.36 101.97
C MET A 333 -19.53 -51.16 102.70
N GLU A 334 -19.65 -50.28 103.70
CA GLU A 334 -20.88 -50.22 104.52
C GLU A 334 -21.86 -49.11 104.14
N GLN A 335 -21.50 -48.25 103.16
CA GLN A 335 -22.43 -47.27 102.60
C GLN A 335 -23.57 -47.92 101.77
N TYR A 336 -23.51 -49.23 101.47
CA TYR A 336 -24.33 -49.86 100.44
C TYR A 336 -25.82 -50.13 100.76
N GLN A 337 -26.27 -50.17 102.03
CA GLN A 337 -27.66 -50.59 102.32
C GLN A 337 -28.66 -49.43 102.35
N LEU A 338 -28.30 -48.30 102.96
CA LEU A 338 -29.07 -47.04 102.84
C LEU A 338 -29.15 -46.59 101.38
N LEU A 339 -28.12 -46.93 100.60
CA LEU A 339 -28.05 -46.76 99.16
C LEU A 339 -29.20 -47.46 98.41
N ILE A 340 -29.90 -48.47 98.95
CA ILE A 340 -30.86 -49.29 98.18
C ILE A 340 -32.24 -48.63 98.04
N THR A 341 -32.86 -48.13 99.11
CA THR A 341 -34.16 -47.45 99.01
C THR A 341 -34.00 -46.01 98.50
N GLU A 342 -32.86 -45.37 98.82
CA GLU A 342 -32.43 -44.18 98.08
C GLU A 342 -32.25 -44.54 96.60
N SER A 343 -31.62 -45.67 96.25
CA SER A 343 -31.50 -46.19 94.88
C SER A 343 -32.84 -46.42 94.20
N GLU A 344 -33.93 -46.83 94.86
CA GLU A 344 -35.21 -47.01 94.15
C GLU A 344 -35.87 -45.67 93.77
N ARG A 345 -35.81 -44.66 94.64
CA ARG A 345 -36.25 -43.30 94.30
C ARG A 345 -35.30 -42.68 93.27
N LEU A 346 -34.00 -42.73 93.53
CA LEU A 346 -32.96 -42.35 92.59
C LEU A 346 -33.07 -43.13 91.28
N ASN A 347 -33.58 -44.36 91.22
CA ASN A 347 -33.71 -45.11 89.97
C ASN A 347 -34.89 -44.61 89.13
N ASN A 348 -35.99 -44.18 89.75
CA ASN A 348 -37.06 -43.51 89.01
C ASN A 348 -36.64 -42.10 88.57
N ASP A 349 -35.98 -41.34 89.45
CA ASP A 349 -35.39 -40.04 89.09
C ASP A 349 -34.27 -40.20 88.04
N LEU A 350 -33.48 -41.29 88.08
CA LEU A 350 -32.45 -41.66 87.10
C LEU A 350 -33.05 -42.22 85.82
N ILE A 351 -34.24 -42.84 85.83
CA ILE A 351 -34.95 -43.22 84.59
C ILE A 351 -35.47 -41.95 83.91
N LYS A 352 -36.01 -40.99 84.68
CA LYS A 352 -36.40 -39.68 84.15
C LYS A 352 -35.18 -38.91 83.63
N GLN A 353 -34.13 -38.77 84.44
CA GLN A 353 -32.86 -38.18 84.03
C GLN A 353 -32.19 -38.94 82.88
N LYS A 354 -32.34 -40.27 82.76
CA LYS A 354 -31.87 -41.02 81.59
C LYS A 354 -32.71 -40.73 80.36
N SER A 355 -34.03 -40.56 80.47
CA SER A 355 -34.85 -40.14 79.32
C SER A 355 -34.50 -38.71 78.88
N GLU A 356 -34.21 -37.82 79.82
CA GLU A 356 -33.75 -36.45 79.55
C GLU A 356 -32.31 -36.45 79.00
N GLN A 357 -31.41 -37.26 79.54
CA GLN A 357 -30.05 -37.48 79.02
C GLN A 357 -30.05 -38.15 77.65
N ILE A 358 -31.00 -39.05 77.34
CA ILE A 358 -31.14 -39.67 76.02
C ILE A 358 -31.63 -38.62 75.02
N ASN A 359 -32.61 -37.78 75.38
CA ASN A 359 -33.01 -36.66 74.52
C ASN A 359 -31.85 -35.67 74.31
N ILE A 360 -31.17 -35.25 75.38
CA ILE A 360 -29.98 -34.37 75.30
C ILE A 360 -28.84 -35.03 74.52
N HIS A 361 -28.65 -36.35 74.61
CA HIS A 361 -27.65 -37.09 73.84
C HIS A 361 -28.03 -37.20 72.36
N ASN A 362 -29.31 -37.39 72.04
CA ASN A 362 -29.81 -37.37 70.66
C ASN A 362 -29.70 -35.95 70.05
N GLU A 363 -30.00 -34.91 70.83
CA GLU A 363 -29.83 -33.50 70.44
C GLU A 363 -28.34 -33.15 70.25
N LEU A 364 -27.46 -33.60 71.17
CA LEU A 364 -26.01 -33.48 71.03
C LEU A 364 -25.50 -34.25 69.80
N GLN A 365 -25.97 -35.46 69.55
CA GLN A 365 -25.57 -36.24 68.37
C GLN A 365 -26.03 -35.58 67.07
N GLN A 366 -27.21 -34.94 67.05
CA GLN A 366 -27.68 -34.14 65.92
C GLN A 366 -26.83 -32.86 65.75
N LEU A 367 -26.42 -32.21 66.84
CA LEU A 367 -25.53 -31.05 66.81
C LEU A 367 -24.08 -31.42 66.43
N GLU A 368 -23.59 -32.60 66.82
CA GLU A 368 -22.30 -33.14 66.41
C GLU A 368 -22.31 -33.48 64.91
N GLN A 369 -23.38 -34.11 64.40
CA GLN A 369 -23.55 -34.34 62.96
C GLN A 369 -23.62 -33.01 62.20
N GLN A 370 -24.44 -32.05 62.64
CA GLN A 370 -24.51 -30.71 62.01
C GLN A 370 -23.16 -29.97 62.08
N TYR A 371 -22.41 -30.13 63.16
CA TYR A 371 -21.08 -29.54 63.29
C TYR A 371 -20.09 -30.16 62.30
N ASP A 372 -20.09 -31.49 62.14
CA ASP A 372 -19.23 -32.18 61.18
C ASP A 372 -19.65 -31.91 59.72
N ASP A 373 -20.96 -31.83 59.43
CA ASP A 373 -21.47 -31.40 58.12
C ASP A 373 -20.99 -29.98 57.77
N ILE A 374 -21.15 -29.02 58.70
CA ILE A 374 -20.68 -27.62 58.54
C ILE A 374 -19.15 -27.56 58.43
N LYS A 375 -18.43 -28.40 59.17
CA LYS A 375 -16.96 -28.49 59.15
C LYS A 375 -16.47 -29.02 57.79
N ASP A 376 -17.17 -29.95 57.17
CA ASP A 376 -16.84 -30.46 55.85
C ASP A 376 -17.27 -29.50 54.72
N GLU A 377 -18.39 -28.77 54.85
CA GLU A 377 -18.69 -27.64 53.96
C GLU A 377 -17.63 -26.53 54.06
N LEU A 378 -17.15 -26.22 55.27
CA LEU A 378 -16.07 -25.26 55.50
C LEU A 378 -14.74 -25.75 54.90
N ASN A 379 -14.40 -27.03 55.07
CA ASN A 379 -13.22 -27.64 54.46
C ASN A 379 -13.29 -27.62 52.92
N LYS A 380 -14.45 -27.96 52.34
CA LYS A 380 -14.71 -27.89 50.90
C LYS A 380 -14.57 -26.45 50.38
N THR A 381 -15.24 -25.49 51.01
CA THR A 381 -15.16 -24.06 50.67
C THR A 381 -13.72 -23.54 50.74
N LYS A 382 -12.94 -24.00 51.72
CA LYS A 382 -11.51 -23.68 51.87
C LYS A 382 -10.65 -24.26 50.75
N GLN A 383 -10.93 -25.47 50.28
CA GLN A 383 -10.25 -26.06 49.12
C GLN A 383 -10.64 -25.38 47.79
N GLU A 384 -11.91 -24.99 47.64
CA GLU A 384 -12.36 -24.18 46.49
C GLU A 384 -11.69 -22.79 46.50
N LEU A 385 -11.52 -22.16 47.67
CA LEU A 385 -10.79 -20.91 47.83
C LEU A 385 -9.30 -21.05 47.46
N ILE A 386 -8.63 -22.11 47.91
CA ILE A 386 -7.23 -22.42 47.56
C ILE A 386 -7.10 -22.66 46.04
N THR A 387 -8.01 -23.43 45.45
CA THR A 387 -8.03 -23.71 44.02
C THR A 387 -8.22 -22.44 43.20
N ASN A 388 -9.13 -21.55 43.62
CA ASN A 388 -9.33 -20.25 42.99
C ASN A 388 -8.13 -19.31 43.18
N LYS A 389 -7.49 -19.27 44.37
CA LYS A 389 -6.24 -18.52 44.59
C LYS A 389 -5.17 -18.97 43.59
N ASN A 390 -4.89 -20.27 43.53
CA ASN A 390 -3.87 -20.83 42.65
C ASN A 390 -4.19 -20.55 41.17
N LYS A 391 -5.47 -20.56 40.78
CA LYS A 391 -5.92 -20.17 39.43
C LYS A 391 -5.62 -18.70 39.12
N TYR A 392 -5.94 -17.78 40.02
CA TYR A 392 -5.63 -16.35 39.83
C TYR A 392 -4.13 -16.06 39.86
N GLU A 393 -3.36 -16.77 40.69
CA GLU A 393 -1.91 -16.66 40.78
C GLU A 393 -1.22 -17.14 39.50
N ASN A 394 -1.69 -18.26 38.92
CA ASN A 394 -1.26 -18.73 37.60
C ASN A 394 -1.64 -17.74 36.47
N GLN A 395 -2.86 -17.18 36.50
CA GLN A 395 -3.28 -16.16 35.53
C GLN A 395 -2.45 -14.88 35.64
N LEU A 396 -2.11 -14.44 36.85
CA LEU A 396 -1.23 -13.29 37.10
C LEU A 396 0.18 -13.55 36.55
N ASN A 397 0.72 -14.74 36.74
CA ASN A 397 2.01 -15.13 36.17
C ASN A 397 1.99 -15.13 34.64
N GLN A 398 0.95 -15.68 34.00
CA GLN A 398 0.79 -15.63 32.54
C GLN A 398 0.67 -14.19 31.99
N VAL A 399 0.02 -13.28 32.72
CA VAL A 399 -0.04 -11.86 32.39
C VAL A 399 1.33 -11.18 32.53
N ASN A 400 2.09 -11.52 33.59
CA ASN A 400 3.44 -11.00 33.80
C ASN A 400 4.43 -11.50 32.72
N GLU A 401 4.39 -12.78 32.37
CA GLU A 401 5.18 -13.37 31.27
C GLU A 401 4.85 -12.68 29.92
N SER A 402 3.56 -12.47 29.65
CA SER A 402 3.09 -11.75 28.46
C SER A 402 3.58 -10.30 28.44
N TYR A 403 3.55 -9.61 29.59
CA TYR A 403 4.04 -8.24 29.74
C TYR A 403 5.56 -8.14 29.56
N GLU A 404 6.34 -9.06 30.15
CA GLU A 404 7.78 -9.16 29.91
C GLU A 404 8.11 -9.39 28.44
N GLN A 405 7.36 -10.27 27.76
CA GLN A 405 7.56 -10.51 26.34
C GLN A 405 7.19 -9.27 25.51
N LEU A 406 6.16 -8.53 25.90
CA LEU A 406 5.80 -7.26 25.27
C LEU A 406 6.92 -6.21 25.43
N GLN A 407 7.57 -6.13 26.61
CA GLN A 407 8.70 -5.23 26.85
C GLN A 407 9.96 -5.65 26.06
N LYS A 408 10.25 -6.96 25.96
CA LYS A 408 11.33 -7.50 25.11
C LYS A 408 11.08 -7.18 23.63
N ASN A 409 9.85 -7.37 23.16
CA ASN A 409 9.44 -7.01 21.79
C ASN A 409 9.56 -5.50 21.54
N LYS A 410 9.10 -4.65 22.48
CA LYS A 410 9.24 -3.20 22.39
C LYS A 410 10.71 -2.79 22.28
N HIS A 411 11.57 -3.28 23.17
CA HIS A 411 13.00 -2.94 23.14
C HIS A 411 13.68 -3.36 21.84
N SER A 412 13.29 -4.51 21.25
CA SER A 412 13.73 -4.94 19.93
C SER A 412 13.31 -3.96 18.82
N VAL A 413 12.06 -3.46 18.86
CA VAL A 413 11.56 -2.43 17.93
C VAL A 413 12.27 -1.10 18.14
N ASP A 414 12.51 -0.67 19.37
CA ASP A 414 13.26 0.55 19.69
C ASP A 414 14.70 0.48 19.09
N ILE A 415 15.38 -0.67 19.20
CA ILE A 415 16.70 -0.91 18.57
C ILE A 415 16.62 -0.92 17.03
N GLN A 416 15.57 -1.48 16.44
CA GLN A 416 15.38 -1.46 14.99
C GLN A 416 15.15 -0.03 14.47
N LEU A 417 14.35 0.76 15.18
CA LEU A 417 14.12 2.18 14.88
C LEU A 417 15.42 2.99 14.97
N GLU A 418 16.23 2.80 16.01
CA GLU A 418 17.52 3.51 16.12
C GLU A 418 18.48 3.14 14.99
N ASN A 419 18.54 1.86 14.58
CA ASN A 419 19.34 1.43 13.44
C ASN A 419 18.86 2.04 12.11
N ILE A 420 17.54 2.11 11.88
CA ILE A 420 16.95 2.76 10.70
C ILE A 420 17.27 4.26 10.71
N GLN A 421 17.19 4.93 11.86
CA GLN A 421 17.54 6.34 12.01
C GLN A 421 19.03 6.59 11.69
N ARG A 422 19.94 5.75 12.18
CA ARG A 422 21.37 5.83 11.82
C ARG A 422 21.59 5.63 10.32
N GLN A 423 20.95 4.65 9.69
CA GLN A 423 21.02 4.43 8.25
C GLN A 423 20.50 5.63 7.45
N PHE A 424 19.41 6.28 7.89
CA PHE A 424 18.92 7.53 7.29
C PHE A 424 19.93 8.68 7.44
N ILE A 425 20.49 8.88 8.62
CA ILE A 425 21.50 9.92 8.88
C ILE A 425 22.74 9.74 7.98
N ASP A 426 23.23 8.50 7.84
CA ASP A 426 24.41 8.24 7.00
C ASP A 426 24.10 8.29 5.49
N LYS A 427 22.87 7.92 5.08
CA LYS A 427 22.35 8.21 3.73
C LYS A 427 22.31 9.72 3.44
N THR A 428 21.82 10.54 4.37
CA THR A 428 21.78 12.01 4.21
C THR A 428 23.18 12.58 4.02
N LYS A 429 24.15 12.19 4.86
CA LYS A 429 25.56 12.60 4.69
C LYS A 429 26.16 12.18 3.34
N GLN A 430 25.78 11.00 2.82
CA GLN A 430 26.21 10.56 1.49
C GLN A 430 25.64 11.45 0.38
N TYR A 431 24.37 11.88 0.49
CA TYR A 431 23.78 12.84 -0.44
C TYR A 431 24.45 14.22 -0.36
N GLU A 432 24.66 14.77 0.85
CA GLU A 432 25.39 16.03 1.06
C GLU A 432 26.81 15.98 0.44
N GLN A 433 27.54 14.88 0.61
CA GLN A 433 28.86 14.69 0.00
C GLN A 433 28.82 14.57 -1.52
N LEU A 434 27.76 14.00 -2.10
CA LEU A 434 27.57 13.93 -3.55
C LEU A 434 27.20 15.30 -4.13
N GLU A 435 26.35 16.06 -3.45
CA GLU A 435 25.98 17.43 -3.81
C GLU A 435 27.20 18.37 -3.78
N ILE A 436 28.01 18.32 -2.71
CA ILE A 436 29.27 19.09 -2.63
C ILE A 436 30.24 18.72 -3.76
N LYS A 437 30.37 17.43 -4.11
CA LYS A 437 31.20 16.98 -5.24
C LYS A 437 30.65 17.46 -6.59
N LEU A 438 29.34 17.39 -6.79
CA LEU A 438 28.68 17.83 -8.02
C LEU A 438 28.85 19.34 -8.21
N ASN A 439 28.60 20.14 -7.17
CA ASN A 439 28.77 21.59 -7.20
C ASN A 439 30.23 22.00 -7.44
N LYS A 440 31.21 21.28 -6.86
CA LYS A 440 32.63 21.51 -7.16
C LYS A 440 32.98 21.18 -8.62
N SER A 441 32.45 20.08 -9.16
CA SER A 441 32.64 19.68 -10.57
C SER A 441 31.98 20.66 -11.55
N LEU A 442 30.83 21.25 -11.18
CA LEU A 442 30.18 22.33 -11.93
C LEU A 442 31.07 23.58 -12.00
N ILE A 443 31.56 24.05 -10.85
CA ILE A 443 32.47 25.22 -10.79
C ILE A 443 33.74 24.98 -11.63
N GLU A 444 34.36 23.81 -11.52
CA GLU A 444 35.52 23.43 -12.35
C GLU A 444 35.20 23.37 -13.86
N LYS A 445 33.94 23.12 -14.24
CA LYS A 445 33.49 23.12 -15.63
C LYS A 445 33.14 24.51 -16.14
N ASP A 446 32.51 25.36 -15.32
CA ASP A 446 32.25 26.76 -15.67
C ASP A 446 33.56 27.55 -15.83
N GLU A 447 34.58 27.24 -15.00
CA GLU A 447 35.93 27.80 -15.12
C GLU A 447 36.63 27.34 -16.42
N GLN A 448 36.53 26.04 -16.76
CA GLN A 448 37.02 25.50 -18.05
C GLN A 448 36.28 26.10 -19.27
N ILE A 449 34.96 26.32 -19.17
CA ILE A 449 34.16 26.97 -20.22
C ILE A 449 34.61 28.42 -20.40
N SER A 450 34.79 29.15 -19.30
CA SER A 450 35.27 30.54 -19.31
C SER A 450 36.64 30.65 -19.98
N GLN A 451 37.58 29.75 -19.65
CA GLN A 451 38.91 29.74 -20.26
C GLN A 451 38.87 29.33 -21.75
N CYS A 452 37.98 28.40 -22.14
CA CYS A 452 37.74 28.10 -23.56
C CYS A 452 37.14 29.28 -24.33
N GLN A 453 36.25 30.06 -23.72
CA GLN A 453 35.70 31.28 -24.33
C GLN A 453 36.78 32.36 -24.48
N GLU A 454 37.64 32.54 -23.49
CA GLU A 454 38.77 33.47 -23.59
C GLU A 454 39.74 33.06 -24.71
N ASN A 455 40.13 31.79 -24.77
CA ASN A 455 40.95 31.24 -25.86
C ASN A 455 40.30 31.42 -27.23
N PHE A 456 38.99 31.18 -27.36
CA PHE A 456 38.25 31.39 -28.60
C PHE A 456 38.28 32.86 -29.04
N ASN A 457 38.05 33.80 -28.11
CA ASN A 457 38.10 35.23 -28.39
C ASN A 457 39.50 35.68 -28.83
N GLN A 458 40.56 35.18 -28.18
CA GLN A 458 41.94 35.42 -28.60
C GLN A 458 42.21 34.87 -30.01
N GLN A 459 41.69 33.68 -30.33
CA GLN A 459 41.85 33.04 -31.64
C GLN A 459 41.01 33.73 -32.74
N GLU A 460 39.88 34.36 -32.40
CA GLU A 460 39.12 35.23 -33.30
C GLU A 460 39.87 36.55 -33.58
N ILE A 461 40.47 37.18 -32.56
CA ILE A 461 41.33 38.37 -32.74
C ILE A 461 42.49 38.04 -33.69
N LEU A 462 43.22 36.95 -33.44
CA LEU A 462 44.33 36.51 -34.29
C LEU A 462 43.90 36.21 -35.74
N ASN A 463 42.73 35.60 -35.95
CA ASN A 463 42.17 35.39 -37.30
C ASN A 463 41.85 36.72 -38.02
N ASN A 464 41.41 37.73 -37.28
CA ASN A 464 41.11 39.06 -37.84
C ASN A 464 42.41 39.85 -38.16
N GLU A 465 43.48 39.66 -37.38
CA GLU A 465 44.81 40.21 -37.67
C GLU A 465 45.45 39.51 -38.88
N LEU A 466 45.46 38.18 -38.92
CA LEU A 466 45.92 37.42 -40.10
C LEU A 466 45.12 37.78 -41.36
N ARG A 467 43.81 38.02 -41.25
CA ARG A 467 43.00 38.54 -42.37
C ARG A 467 43.41 39.94 -42.83
N ARG A 468 43.92 40.81 -41.94
CA ARG A 468 44.49 42.10 -42.35
C ARG A 468 45.77 41.90 -43.13
N GLU A 469 46.74 41.17 -42.57
CA GLU A 469 48.01 40.90 -43.23
C GLU A 469 47.82 40.26 -44.62
N LEU A 470 46.89 39.29 -44.75
CA LEU A 470 46.59 38.65 -46.03
C LEU A 470 45.96 39.61 -47.04
N ASN A 471 45.15 40.58 -46.61
CA ASN A 471 44.63 41.63 -47.49
C ASN A 471 45.72 42.63 -47.91
N ASP A 472 46.54 43.10 -46.96
CA ASP A 472 47.63 44.05 -47.22
C ASP A 472 48.68 43.45 -48.18
N LEU A 473 49.06 42.18 -47.96
CA LEU A 473 49.96 41.42 -48.84
C LEU A 473 49.36 41.18 -50.24
N ASN A 474 48.04 41.00 -50.33
CA ASN A 474 47.34 40.81 -51.60
C ASN A 474 47.24 42.13 -52.41
N ASP A 475 47.03 43.28 -51.76
CA ASP A 475 47.11 44.58 -52.42
C ASP A 475 48.56 44.96 -52.81
N GLU A 476 49.59 44.55 -52.04
CA GLU A 476 50.99 44.64 -52.49
C GLU A 476 51.26 43.74 -53.71
N LEU A 477 50.83 42.48 -53.68
CA LEU A 477 51.02 41.54 -54.79
C LEU A 477 50.31 42.00 -56.08
N LYS A 478 49.13 42.63 -55.94
CA LYS A 478 48.39 43.29 -57.02
C LYS A 478 49.12 44.54 -57.53
N SER A 479 49.73 45.34 -56.64
CA SER A 479 50.62 46.45 -57.03
C SER A 479 51.80 45.94 -57.86
N LYS A 480 52.49 44.88 -57.40
CA LYS A 480 53.58 44.22 -58.12
C LYS A 480 53.14 43.60 -59.45
N THR A 481 51.92 43.05 -59.52
CA THR A 481 51.34 42.53 -60.76
C THR A 481 51.09 43.64 -61.80
N ASN A 482 50.65 44.83 -61.35
CA ASN A 482 50.52 46.00 -62.22
C ASN A 482 51.89 46.52 -62.69
N GLU A 483 52.89 46.54 -61.80
CA GLU A 483 54.27 46.91 -62.12
C GLU A 483 54.86 45.98 -63.20
N ILE A 484 54.76 44.65 -62.99
CA ILE A 484 55.15 43.62 -63.97
C ILE A 484 54.42 43.83 -65.31
N SER A 485 53.10 44.06 -65.29
CA SER A 485 52.32 44.31 -66.50
C SER A 485 52.81 45.55 -67.29
N SER A 486 53.25 46.60 -66.57
CA SER A 486 53.86 47.79 -67.19
C SER A 486 55.24 47.50 -67.80
N LEU A 487 56.05 46.67 -67.13
CA LEU A 487 57.36 46.22 -67.61
C LEU A 487 57.21 45.31 -68.84
N GLN A 488 56.27 44.37 -68.84
CA GLN A 488 55.91 43.53 -69.99
C GLN A 488 55.52 44.40 -71.19
N THR A 489 54.69 45.43 -70.96
CA THR A 489 54.25 46.39 -71.99
C THR A 489 55.43 47.18 -72.57
N ASN A 490 56.43 47.51 -71.77
CA ASN A 490 57.63 48.21 -72.23
C ASN A 490 58.64 47.27 -72.92
N LEU A 491 58.77 46.02 -72.45
CA LEU A 491 59.56 44.97 -73.10
C LEU A 491 59.05 44.71 -74.52
N ASN A 492 57.72 44.58 -74.70
CA ASN A 492 57.10 44.37 -76.00
C ASN A 492 57.37 45.53 -76.97
N LYS A 493 57.37 46.80 -76.49
CA LYS A 493 57.75 47.98 -77.30
C LYS A 493 59.23 47.93 -77.71
N ILE A 494 60.12 47.51 -76.80
CA ILE A 494 61.55 47.35 -77.08
C ILE A 494 61.77 46.24 -78.12
N GLN A 495 61.09 45.10 -77.99
CA GLN A 495 61.13 44.02 -78.98
C GLN A 495 60.62 44.46 -80.36
N GLN A 496 59.50 45.19 -80.43
CA GLN A 496 59.01 45.77 -81.68
C GLN A 496 60.04 46.75 -82.29
N THR A 497 60.64 47.61 -81.48
CA THR A 497 61.67 48.57 -81.92
C THR A 497 62.94 47.88 -82.44
N LEU A 498 63.36 46.79 -81.78
CA LEU A 498 64.46 45.94 -82.24
C LEU A 498 64.12 45.23 -83.55
N GLN A 499 62.92 44.67 -83.68
CA GLN A 499 62.49 44.02 -84.92
C GLN A 499 62.46 45.01 -86.10
N THR A 500 61.98 46.24 -85.89
CA THR A 500 62.06 47.28 -86.94
C THR A 500 63.50 47.51 -87.37
N LYS A 501 64.44 47.67 -86.42
CA LYS A 501 65.86 47.86 -86.73
C LYS A 501 66.54 46.65 -87.37
N ILE A 502 66.11 45.43 -87.06
CA ILE A 502 66.58 44.22 -87.75
C ILE A 502 66.17 44.28 -89.23
N ASN A 503 64.89 44.59 -89.50
CA ASN A 503 64.39 44.75 -90.86
C ASN A 503 65.13 45.87 -91.62
N ASP A 504 65.42 47.02 -90.97
CA ASP A 504 66.21 48.11 -91.55
C ASP A 504 67.63 47.65 -91.95
N ILE A 505 68.27 46.83 -91.10
CA ILE A 505 69.61 46.27 -91.34
C ILE A 505 69.59 45.22 -92.46
N GLU A 506 68.56 44.39 -92.54
CA GLU A 506 68.37 43.44 -93.65
C GLU A 506 68.19 44.16 -94.98
N GLN A 507 67.45 45.27 -95.01
CA GLN A 507 67.27 46.09 -96.21
C GLN A 507 68.58 46.75 -96.67
N LEU A 508 69.37 47.30 -95.74
CA LEU A 508 70.72 47.82 -96.02
C LEU A 508 71.70 46.72 -96.48
N SER A 509 71.54 45.49 -95.97
CA SER A 509 72.32 44.33 -96.41
C SER A 509 72.02 43.97 -97.87
N GLN A 510 70.75 44.02 -98.29
CA GLN A 510 70.34 43.80 -99.68
C GLN A 510 70.88 44.88 -100.62
N GLU A 511 70.82 46.17 -100.26
CA GLU A 511 71.47 47.24 -101.04
C GLU A 511 72.98 47.01 -101.21
N ARG A 512 73.67 46.56 -100.14
CA ARG A 512 75.10 46.24 -100.19
C ARG A 512 75.42 45.09 -101.15
N ILE A 513 74.55 44.08 -101.24
CA ILE A 513 74.69 42.95 -102.18
C ILE A 513 74.56 43.47 -103.62
N SER A 514 73.50 44.23 -103.93
CA SER A 514 73.28 44.79 -105.27
C SER A 514 74.40 45.73 -105.75
N LEU A 515 75.06 46.45 -104.83
CA LEU A 515 76.25 47.25 -105.14
C LEU A 515 77.52 46.40 -105.36
N THR A 516 77.61 45.21 -104.77
CA THR A 516 78.77 44.32 -104.89
C THR A 516 78.75 43.53 -106.20
N GLU A 517 77.58 43.04 -106.62
CA GLU A 517 77.43 42.26 -107.87
C GLU A 517 77.78 43.07 -109.13
N ASN A 518 77.56 44.38 -109.10
CA ASN A 518 77.78 45.28 -110.24
C ASN A 518 79.29 45.53 -110.55
N ASN A 519 80.20 45.23 -109.61
CA ASN A 519 81.62 45.54 -109.74
C ASN A 519 82.48 44.33 -110.17
N ASN A 520 82.04 43.10 -109.89
CA ASN A 520 82.87 41.90 -110.01
C ASN A 520 82.69 41.10 -111.33
N GLN A 521 81.69 41.40 -112.16
CA GLN A 521 81.35 40.59 -113.34
C GLN A 521 82.35 40.66 -114.51
N LYS A 522 83.43 41.45 -114.43
CA LYS A 522 84.28 41.77 -115.60
C LYS A 522 85.57 40.97 -115.76
N GLU A 523 86.23 40.56 -114.68
CA GLU A 523 87.62 40.07 -114.77
C GLU A 523 87.81 38.57 -114.47
N GLN A 524 86.93 37.93 -113.70
CA GLN A 524 87.19 36.58 -113.17
C GLN A 524 86.89 35.42 -114.15
N LEU A 525 86.03 35.65 -115.16
CA LEU A 525 85.69 34.67 -116.22
C LEU A 525 86.86 34.24 -117.10
N LEU A 526 88.02 34.91 -117.01
CA LEU A 526 89.24 34.54 -117.74
C LEU A 526 90.14 33.53 -117.00
N PHE A 527 89.90 33.26 -115.71
CA PHE A 527 90.77 32.42 -114.89
C PHE A 527 90.23 30.98 -114.70
N GLU A 528 88.92 30.84 -114.51
CA GLU A 528 88.26 29.56 -114.13
C GLU A 528 88.50 28.41 -115.12
N ARG A 529 88.75 28.73 -116.41
CA ARG A 529 88.99 27.74 -117.47
C ARG A 529 90.23 26.86 -117.23
N LYS A 530 91.13 27.20 -116.29
CA LYS A 530 92.27 26.34 -115.90
C LYS A 530 92.00 25.40 -114.71
N GLN A 531 91.18 25.81 -113.74
CA GLN A 531 90.98 25.05 -112.49
C GLN A 531 90.07 23.82 -112.62
N LEU A 532 89.28 23.74 -113.70
CA LEU A 532 88.32 22.66 -113.93
C LEU A 532 88.95 21.24 -113.92
N THR A 533 90.27 21.14 -114.16
CA THR A 533 91.02 19.87 -114.14
C THR A 533 91.34 19.36 -112.74
N GLU A 534 91.46 20.24 -111.74
CA GLU A 534 91.82 19.87 -110.35
C GLU A 534 90.58 19.49 -109.53
N VAL A 535 89.44 20.12 -109.85
CA VAL A 535 88.13 19.85 -109.23
C VAL A 535 87.69 18.39 -109.41
N HIS A 536 88.07 17.74 -110.51
CA HIS A 536 87.64 16.36 -110.80
C HIS A 536 88.22 15.34 -109.79
N THR A 537 89.47 15.52 -109.37
CA THR A 537 90.16 14.65 -108.41
C THR A 537 89.59 14.79 -107.00
N ALA A 538 89.31 16.02 -106.57
CA ALA A 538 88.73 16.31 -105.25
C ALA A 538 87.29 15.81 -105.08
N LEU A 539 86.56 15.63 -106.19
CA LEU A 539 85.20 15.06 -106.20
C LEU A 539 85.21 13.55 -105.93
N GLU A 540 86.22 12.84 -106.43
CA GLU A 540 86.37 11.39 -106.28
C GLU A 540 86.75 11.00 -104.84
N GLU A 541 87.55 11.84 -104.16
CA GLU A 541 87.85 11.72 -102.73
C GLU A 541 86.62 12.00 -101.85
N LYS A 542 85.83 13.04 -102.17
CA LYS A 542 84.55 13.31 -101.48
C LYS A 542 83.52 12.18 -101.64
N PHE A 543 83.49 11.50 -102.78
CA PHE A 543 82.58 10.37 -102.99
C PHE A 543 82.89 9.19 -102.05
N ASN A 544 84.17 8.90 -101.81
CA ASN A 544 84.59 7.85 -100.87
C ASN A 544 84.28 8.22 -99.40
N ASN A 545 84.40 9.49 -99.03
CA ASN A 545 84.01 9.97 -97.70
C ASN A 545 82.49 9.86 -97.46
N LEU A 546 81.66 10.19 -98.46
CA LEU A 546 80.20 10.00 -98.40
C LEU A 546 79.77 8.53 -98.26
N LEU A 547 80.52 7.59 -98.84
CA LEU A 547 80.30 6.15 -98.63
C LEU A 547 80.57 5.71 -97.18
N SER A 548 81.60 6.29 -96.53
CA SER A 548 81.91 6.06 -95.12
C SER A 548 80.84 6.67 -94.19
N GLU A 549 80.43 7.91 -94.47
CA GLU A 549 79.36 8.61 -93.74
C GLU A 549 78.03 7.85 -93.83
N LYS A 550 77.66 7.36 -95.03
CA LYS A 550 76.49 6.51 -95.23
C LYS A 550 76.53 5.25 -94.35
N ALA A 551 77.67 4.56 -94.27
CA ALA A 551 77.81 3.38 -93.42
C ALA A 551 77.70 3.73 -91.91
N GLY A 552 78.18 4.90 -91.49
CA GLY A 552 77.97 5.43 -90.14
C GLY A 552 76.49 5.68 -89.83
N LEU A 553 75.77 6.33 -90.76
CA LEU A 553 74.34 6.62 -90.63
C LEU A 553 73.48 5.35 -90.66
N GLU A 554 73.82 4.34 -91.46
CA GLU A 554 73.11 3.06 -91.48
C GLU A 554 73.25 2.30 -90.14
N ASN A 555 74.45 2.31 -89.52
CA ASN A 555 74.65 1.75 -88.18
C ASN A 555 73.88 2.52 -87.08
N GLN A 556 73.79 3.85 -87.19
CA GLN A 556 72.95 4.65 -86.29
C GLN A 556 71.46 4.33 -86.47
N LEU A 557 71.00 4.14 -87.71
CA LEU A 557 69.63 3.76 -88.03
C LEU A 557 69.25 2.40 -87.45
N ASP A 558 70.13 1.39 -87.53
CA ASP A 558 69.89 0.10 -86.89
C ASP A 558 69.96 0.17 -85.35
N THR A 559 70.83 1.01 -84.79
CA THR A 559 70.85 1.29 -83.35
C THR A 559 69.53 1.90 -82.87
N ILE A 560 69.00 2.90 -83.60
CA ILE A 560 67.70 3.53 -83.32
C ILE A 560 66.56 2.51 -83.51
N ARG A 561 66.63 1.64 -84.51
CA ARG A 561 65.65 0.56 -84.75
C ARG A 561 65.58 -0.43 -83.59
N VAL A 562 66.72 -0.82 -83.02
CA VAL A 562 66.78 -1.67 -81.81
C VAL A 562 66.27 -0.94 -80.57
N GLN A 563 66.58 0.35 -80.42
CA GLN A 563 66.04 1.20 -79.34
C GLN A 563 64.51 1.38 -79.44
N MET A 564 63.97 1.52 -80.66
CA MET A 564 62.53 1.53 -80.90
C MET A 564 61.88 0.20 -80.50
N GLN A 565 62.44 -0.95 -80.90
CA GLN A 565 61.87 -2.25 -80.53
C GLN A 565 61.92 -2.54 -79.02
N THR A 566 62.97 -2.08 -78.32
CA THR A 566 63.07 -2.22 -76.86
C THR A 566 62.16 -1.25 -76.09
N THR A 567 61.91 -0.05 -76.61
CA THR A 567 60.89 0.86 -76.06
C THR A 567 59.46 0.40 -76.37
N GLU A 568 59.18 -0.13 -77.56
CA GLU A 568 57.87 -0.67 -77.93
C GLU A 568 57.50 -1.91 -77.11
N THR A 569 58.44 -2.84 -76.90
CA THR A 569 58.19 -4.03 -76.07
C THR A 569 58.00 -3.69 -74.59
N THR A 570 58.75 -2.74 -74.03
CA THR A 570 58.53 -2.26 -72.65
C THR A 570 57.25 -1.45 -72.50
N MET A 571 56.87 -0.65 -73.51
CA MET A 571 55.59 0.07 -73.53
C MET A 571 54.40 -0.90 -73.57
N ASN A 572 54.44 -1.92 -74.44
CA ASN A 572 53.39 -2.94 -74.52
C ASN A 572 53.29 -3.77 -73.22
N LYS A 573 54.42 -4.06 -72.55
CA LYS A 573 54.41 -4.70 -71.22
C LYS A 573 53.73 -3.81 -70.17
N ARG A 574 54.08 -2.52 -70.08
CA ARG A 574 53.42 -1.55 -69.19
C ARG A 574 51.92 -1.41 -69.51
N LYS A 575 51.54 -1.43 -70.79
CA LYS A 575 50.14 -1.37 -71.24
C LYS A 575 49.34 -2.57 -70.71
N GLN A 576 49.88 -3.79 -70.78
CA GLN A 576 49.24 -4.98 -70.22
C GLN A 576 49.18 -4.94 -68.69
N GLU A 577 50.24 -4.51 -68.01
CA GLU A 577 50.25 -4.36 -66.54
C GLU A 577 49.20 -3.34 -66.06
N ASN A 578 49.00 -2.25 -66.80
CA ASN A 578 47.96 -1.26 -66.50
C ASN A 578 46.55 -1.75 -66.82
N LEU A 579 46.36 -2.54 -67.89
CA LEU A 579 45.07 -3.15 -68.22
C LEU A 579 44.63 -4.13 -67.11
N ASN A 580 45.54 -4.98 -66.64
CA ASN A 580 45.25 -5.92 -65.55
C ASN A 580 44.91 -5.20 -64.23
N LYS A 581 45.55 -4.05 -63.95
CA LYS A 581 45.21 -3.20 -62.78
C LYS A 581 43.85 -2.53 -62.91
N LEU A 582 43.48 -2.09 -64.12
CA LEU A 582 42.16 -1.51 -64.40
C LEU A 582 41.05 -2.56 -64.21
N GLU A 583 41.24 -3.77 -64.73
CA GLU A 583 40.28 -4.88 -64.58
C GLU A 583 40.08 -5.26 -63.09
N GLN A 584 41.14 -5.26 -62.28
CA GLN A 584 41.04 -5.45 -60.83
C GLN A 584 40.28 -4.30 -60.14
N ALA A 585 40.49 -3.05 -60.56
CA ALA A 585 39.78 -1.90 -60.01
C ALA A 585 38.29 -1.93 -60.38
N GLU A 586 37.93 -2.20 -61.64
CA GLU A 586 36.55 -2.35 -62.08
C GLU A 586 35.81 -3.47 -61.36
N LYS A 587 36.49 -4.61 -61.12
CA LYS A 587 35.92 -5.72 -60.36
C LYS A 587 35.63 -5.32 -58.92
N LYS A 588 36.56 -4.64 -58.26
CA LYS A 588 36.37 -4.16 -56.88
C LYS A 588 35.32 -3.05 -56.77
N ILE A 589 35.15 -2.22 -57.80
CA ILE A 589 34.04 -1.25 -57.89
C ILE A 589 32.69 -1.98 -57.93
N LYS A 590 32.57 -3.06 -58.72
CA LYS A 590 31.33 -3.88 -58.77
C LYS A 590 31.03 -4.57 -57.44
N GLU A 591 32.05 -5.10 -56.76
CA GLU A 591 31.92 -5.70 -55.43
C GLU A 591 31.38 -4.67 -54.41
N LEU A 592 31.97 -3.47 -54.37
CA LEU A 592 31.52 -2.35 -53.52
C LEU A 592 30.11 -1.82 -53.91
N GLN A 593 29.72 -1.90 -55.19
CA GLN A 593 28.35 -1.57 -55.62
C GLN A 593 27.34 -2.58 -55.07
N THR A 594 27.63 -3.89 -55.17
CA THR A 594 26.74 -4.92 -54.60
C THR A 594 26.66 -4.86 -53.07
N GLU A 595 27.73 -4.47 -52.39
CA GLU A 595 27.74 -4.22 -50.95
C GLU A 595 26.89 -2.99 -50.59
N GLY A 596 27.03 -1.89 -51.35
CA GLY A 596 26.23 -0.68 -51.19
C GLY A 596 24.73 -0.88 -51.44
N ASP A 597 24.34 -1.72 -52.41
CA ASP A 597 22.95 -2.10 -52.65
C ASP A 597 22.41 -3.02 -51.53
N SER A 598 23.23 -3.90 -50.97
CA SER A 598 22.87 -4.72 -49.80
C SER A 598 22.61 -3.84 -48.56
N VAL A 599 23.52 -2.92 -48.24
CA VAL A 599 23.35 -1.96 -47.14
C VAL A 599 22.15 -1.04 -47.36
N ARG A 600 21.85 -0.66 -48.61
CA ARG A 600 20.64 0.10 -48.95
C ARG A 600 19.35 -0.69 -48.66
N SER A 601 19.34 -1.99 -48.96
CA SER A 601 18.22 -2.88 -48.63
C SER A 601 18.03 -3.00 -47.11
N GLU A 602 19.13 -3.11 -46.35
CA GLU A 602 19.13 -3.20 -44.89
C GLU A 602 18.70 -1.89 -44.20
N ILE A 603 19.10 -0.73 -44.73
CA ILE A 603 18.58 0.58 -44.30
C ILE A 603 17.05 0.66 -44.52
N GLU A 604 16.54 0.10 -45.61
CA GLU A 604 15.11 0.14 -45.91
C GLU A 604 14.30 -0.83 -45.02
N THR A 605 14.82 -2.02 -44.68
CA THR A 605 14.17 -2.89 -43.68
C THR A 605 14.19 -2.28 -42.28
N LEU A 606 15.29 -1.61 -41.88
CA LEU A 606 15.38 -0.87 -40.62
C LEU A 606 14.39 0.32 -40.56
N ARG A 607 14.18 1.05 -41.65
CA ARG A 607 13.13 2.10 -41.74
C ARG A 607 11.74 1.52 -41.51
N ASN A 608 11.40 0.43 -42.18
CA ASN A 608 10.11 -0.24 -42.00
C ASN A 608 9.92 -0.76 -40.56
N GLN A 609 10.99 -1.16 -39.87
CA GLN A 609 10.94 -1.49 -38.44
C GLN A 609 10.74 -0.24 -37.55
N ILE A 610 11.39 0.88 -37.85
CA ILE A 610 11.22 2.15 -37.14
C ILE A 610 9.77 2.66 -37.28
N ASP A 611 9.18 2.61 -38.48
CA ASP A 611 7.79 3.02 -38.69
C ASP A 611 6.79 2.06 -38.00
N SER A 612 7.07 0.76 -37.96
CA SER A 612 6.30 -0.22 -37.19
C SER A 612 6.33 0.08 -35.68
N LEU A 613 7.53 0.32 -35.12
CA LEU A 613 7.71 0.70 -33.72
C LEU A 613 7.05 2.04 -33.40
N ARG A 614 7.13 3.01 -34.32
CA ARG A 614 6.49 4.31 -34.19
C ARG A 614 4.96 4.18 -34.12
N ASN A 615 4.35 3.46 -35.06
CA ASN A 615 2.90 3.21 -35.06
C ASN A 615 2.46 2.49 -33.77
N THR A 616 3.26 1.54 -33.30
CA THR A 616 3.02 0.84 -32.01
C THR A 616 3.11 1.79 -30.82
N ASN A 617 4.06 2.73 -30.83
CA ASN A 617 4.22 3.73 -29.77
C ASN A 617 3.11 4.79 -29.78
N GLU A 618 2.66 5.23 -30.97
CA GLU A 618 1.53 6.16 -31.11
C GLU A 618 0.21 5.52 -30.63
N GLU A 619 0.00 4.22 -30.85
CA GLU A 619 -1.11 3.45 -30.27
C GLU A 619 -0.98 3.29 -28.73
N ASN A 620 0.23 3.03 -28.22
CA ASN A 620 0.46 2.98 -26.76
C ASN A 620 0.18 4.34 -26.08
N ILE A 621 0.55 5.46 -26.71
CA ILE A 621 0.26 6.81 -26.20
C ILE A 621 -1.26 7.06 -26.15
N ARG A 622 -2.02 6.60 -27.15
CA ARG A 622 -3.50 6.68 -27.12
C ARG A 622 -4.07 5.89 -25.94
N ARG A 623 -3.60 4.66 -25.71
CA ARG A 623 -4.04 3.82 -24.60
C ARG A 623 -3.70 4.40 -23.23
N ILE A 624 -2.51 5.00 -23.07
CA ILE A 624 -2.16 5.74 -21.85
C ILE A 624 -3.12 6.90 -21.63
N THR A 625 -3.39 7.70 -22.66
CA THR A 625 -4.34 8.83 -22.60
C THR A 625 -5.76 8.35 -22.25
N GLU A 626 -6.19 7.19 -22.75
CA GLU A 626 -7.47 6.58 -22.42
C GLU A 626 -7.51 6.07 -20.97
N PHE A 627 -6.45 5.41 -20.49
CA PHE A 627 -6.35 4.97 -19.09
C PHE A 627 -6.30 6.15 -18.10
N ASP A 628 -5.59 7.24 -18.42
CA ASP A 628 -5.60 8.47 -17.62
C ASP A 628 -7.01 9.10 -17.58
N SER A 629 -7.74 9.05 -18.70
CA SER A 629 -9.14 9.51 -18.76
C SER A 629 -10.09 8.63 -17.94
N GLN A 630 -9.93 7.30 -18.00
CA GLN A 630 -10.70 6.35 -17.18
C GLN A 630 -10.37 6.50 -15.68
N LYS A 631 -9.09 6.71 -15.35
CA LYS A 631 -8.63 6.98 -13.98
C LYS A 631 -9.29 8.24 -13.42
N LEU A 632 -9.31 9.34 -14.18
CA LEU A 632 -9.93 10.60 -13.74
C LEU A 632 -11.43 10.40 -13.40
N VAL A 633 -12.16 9.63 -14.20
CA VAL A 633 -13.57 9.30 -13.94
C VAL A 633 -13.73 8.46 -12.66
N LEU A 634 -12.83 7.50 -12.41
CA LEU A 634 -12.85 6.67 -11.19
C LEU A 634 -12.47 7.47 -9.93
N GLU A 635 -11.52 8.41 -10.03
CA GLU A 635 -11.19 9.34 -8.94
C GLU A 635 -12.38 10.27 -8.63
N GLN A 636 -13.10 10.74 -9.67
CA GLN A 636 -14.33 11.52 -9.51
C GLN A 636 -15.45 10.70 -8.82
N GLU A 637 -15.70 9.47 -9.26
CA GLU A 637 -16.72 8.57 -8.66
C GLU A 637 -16.37 8.19 -7.22
N TYR A 638 -15.08 8.03 -6.90
CA TYR A 638 -14.62 7.82 -5.53
C TYR A 638 -14.93 9.02 -4.63
N ILE A 639 -14.63 10.24 -5.07
CA ILE A 639 -14.93 11.48 -4.31
C ILE A 639 -16.43 11.64 -4.09
N GLU A 640 -17.27 11.37 -5.09
CA GLU A 640 -18.74 11.41 -4.93
C GLU A 640 -19.25 10.38 -3.92
N LYS A 641 -18.64 9.19 -3.85
CA LYS A 641 -18.99 8.16 -2.88
C LYS A 641 -18.50 8.46 -1.46
N ASP A 642 -17.34 9.08 -1.32
CA ASP A 642 -16.78 9.53 -0.04
C ASP A 642 -17.64 10.67 0.57
N GLN A 643 -18.11 11.59 -0.27
CA GLN A 643 -19.11 12.60 0.11
C GLN A 643 -20.44 11.95 0.54
N GLN A 644 -20.97 10.98 -0.23
CA GLN A 644 -22.19 10.25 0.15
C GLN A 644 -22.03 9.41 1.44
N LEU A 645 -20.82 8.95 1.76
CA LEU A 645 -20.52 8.30 3.03
C LEU A 645 -20.53 9.33 4.16
N THR A 646 -19.86 10.47 3.98
CA THR A 646 -19.85 11.59 4.94
C THR A 646 -21.27 12.07 5.27
N GLU A 647 -22.12 12.34 4.26
CA GLU A 647 -23.53 12.70 4.46
C GLU A 647 -24.31 11.65 5.26
N ARG A 648 -24.03 10.36 5.03
CA ARG A 648 -24.67 9.25 5.78
C ARG A 648 -24.17 9.18 7.22
N GLU A 649 -22.89 9.42 7.47
CA GLU A 649 -22.34 9.48 8.83
C GLU A 649 -22.92 10.64 9.63
N GLU A 650 -23.03 11.84 9.03
CA GLU A 650 -23.74 12.97 9.64
C GLU A 650 -25.21 12.63 9.93
N LYS A 651 -25.91 11.98 8.99
CA LYS A 651 -27.30 11.54 9.20
C LYS A 651 -27.43 10.48 10.30
N ILE A 652 -26.45 9.58 10.43
CA ILE A 652 -26.39 8.60 11.52
C ILE A 652 -26.18 9.32 12.86
N GLN A 653 -25.30 10.32 12.94
CA GLN A 653 -25.09 11.12 14.15
C GLN A 653 -26.35 11.90 14.56
N GLU A 654 -27.05 12.53 13.62
CA GLU A 654 -28.34 13.22 13.86
C GLU A 654 -29.41 12.25 14.39
N LEU A 655 -29.53 11.06 13.78
CA LEU A 655 -30.46 10.02 14.21
C LEU A 655 -30.10 9.44 15.60
N GLN A 656 -28.81 9.26 15.90
CA GLN A 656 -28.35 8.85 17.23
C GLN A 656 -28.67 9.91 18.30
N LEU A 657 -28.47 11.20 17.99
CA LEU A 657 -28.80 12.30 18.88
C LEU A 657 -30.31 12.35 19.15
N THR A 658 -31.13 12.20 18.10
CA THR A 658 -32.60 12.15 18.20
C THR A 658 -33.06 10.94 19.01
N LEU A 659 -32.50 9.75 18.75
CA LEU A 659 -32.79 8.53 19.51
C LEU A 659 -32.46 8.71 21.00
N LYS A 660 -31.31 9.32 21.33
CA LYS A 660 -30.93 9.63 22.72
C LYS A 660 -31.93 10.58 23.37
N GLN A 661 -32.33 11.67 22.70
CA GLN A 661 -33.36 12.58 23.19
C GLN A 661 -34.72 11.88 23.40
N THR A 662 -35.09 10.95 22.52
CA THR A 662 -36.31 10.12 22.66
C THR A 662 -36.21 9.12 23.82
N GLN A 663 -35.03 8.56 24.09
CA GLN A 663 -34.80 7.71 25.27
C GLN A 663 -34.84 8.53 26.57
N GLU A 664 -34.31 9.75 26.56
CA GLU A 664 -34.41 10.69 27.68
C GLU A 664 -35.85 11.16 27.93
N SER A 665 -36.62 11.48 26.89
CA SER A 665 -38.05 11.82 27.04
C SER A 665 -38.86 10.60 27.49
N GLY A 666 -38.58 9.41 26.96
CA GLY A 666 -39.21 8.15 27.38
C GLY A 666 -38.86 7.73 28.81
N THR A 667 -37.67 8.06 29.33
CA THR A 667 -37.33 7.84 30.75
C THR A 667 -37.96 8.91 31.67
N LYS A 668 -38.04 10.18 31.23
CA LYS A 668 -38.82 11.23 31.91
C LYS A 668 -40.31 10.85 32.00
N LEU A 669 -40.90 10.36 30.91
CA LEU A 669 -42.28 9.88 30.86
C LEU A 669 -42.50 8.65 31.76
N ARG A 670 -41.60 7.67 31.76
CA ARG A 670 -41.68 6.52 32.68
C ARG A 670 -41.61 6.95 34.16
N LYS A 671 -40.75 7.92 34.50
CA LYS A 671 -40.71 8.50 35.86
C LYS A 671 -41.98 9.26 36.22
N ALA A 672 -42.58 9.99 35.27
CA ALA A 672 -43.85 10.68 35.47
C ALA A 672 -45.02 9.68 35.67
N LEU A 673 -45.11 8.64 34.83
CA LEU A 673 -46.10 7.57 34.97
C LEU A 673 -45.93 6.79 36.28
N HIS A 674 -44.70 6.56 36.73
CA HIS A 674 -44.45 5.92 38.02
C HIS A 674 -44.97 6.77 39.18
N LYS A 675 -44.63 8.07 39.22
CA LYS A 675 -45.17 9.02 40.21
C LYS A 675 -46.69 9.15 40.15
N MET A 676 -47.28 9.13 38.95
CA MET A 676 -48.73 9.17 38.79
C MET A 676 -49.37 7.89 39.33
N LYS A 677 -48.75 6.71 39.12
CA LYS A 677 -49.18 5.45 39.72
C LYS A 677 -49.06 5.46 41.25
N GLU A 678 -47.95 5.93 41.81
CA GLU A 678 -47.79 6.12 43.27
C GLU A 678 -48.88 7.05 43.82
N THR A 679 -49.18 8.14 43.13
CA THR A 679 -50.26 9.08 43.52
C THR A 679 -51.63 8.42 43.47
N ILE A 680 -51.92 7.63 42.43
CA ILE A 680 -53.18 6.88 42.31
C ILE A 680 -53.29 5.85 43.43
N THR A 681 -52.27 5.03 43.66
CA THR A 681 -52.31 3.99 44.71
C THR A 681 -52.37 4.58 46.13
N ASN A 682 -51.73 5.72 46.38
CA ASN A 682 -51.90 6.44 47.65
C ASN A 682 -53.32 6.99 47.79
N ASN A 683 -53.88 7.60 46.74
CA ASN A 683 -55.27 8.08 46.76
C ASN A 683 -56.28 6.93 46.91
N GLU A 684 -56.04 5.76 46.31
CA GLU A 684 -56.85 4.55 46.48
C GLU A 684 -56.78 4.05 47.93
N GLN A 685 -55.59 4.06 48.57
CA GLN A 685 -55.46 3.73 49.99
C GLN A 685 -56.17 4.74 50.90
N THR A 686 -55.98 6.04 50.67
CA THR A 686 -56.67 7.09 51.45
C THR A 686 -58.20 7.01 51.27
N HIS A 687 -58.68 6.82 50.04
CA HIS A 687 -60.11 6.70 49.77
C HIS A 687 -60.73 5.43 50.38
N ASN A 688 -60.00 4.31 50.37
CA ASN A 688 -60.43 3.10 51.07
C ASN A 688 -60.47 3.29 52.61
N GLN A 689 -59.51 4.02 53.18
CA GLN A 689 -59.53 4.39 54.61
C GLN A 689 -60.71 5.33 54.94
N GLU A 690 -60.99 6.32 54.09
CA GLU A 690 -62.19 7.17 54.21
C GLU A 690 -63.48 6.34 54.13
N LEU A 691 -63.56 5.38 53.20
CA LEU A 691 -64.69 4.45 53.05
C LEU A 691 -64.87 3.58 54.29
N GLU A 692 -63.80 3.03 54.84
CA GLU A 692 -63.82 2.20 56.05
C GLU A 692 -64.24 3.00 57.29
N ILE A 693 -63.74 4.22 57.45
CA ILE A 693 -64.18 5.17 58.49
C ILE A 693 -65.67 5.51 58.30
N ARG A 694 -66.11 5.78 57.08
CA ARG A 694 -67.49 6.16 56.77
C ARG A 694 -68.47 5.00 56.94
N LEU A 695 -68.06 3.78 56.62
CA LEU A 695 -68.79 2.54 56.92
C LEU A 695 -68.92 2.33 58.44
N ARG A 696 -67.86 2.60 59.20
CA ARG A 696 -67.88 2.53 60.68
C ARG A 696 -68.88 3.54 61.27
N ILE A 697 -68.78 4.81 60.90
CA ILE A 697 -69.72 5.86 61.33
C ILE A 697 -71.16 5.51 60.96
N LEU A 698 -71.40 5.01 59.75
CA LEU A 698 -72.75 4.60 59.32
C LEU A 698 -73.26 3.39 60.12
N THR A 699 -72.39 2.45 60.49
CA THR A 699 -72.73 1.31 61.35
C THR A 699 -73.07 1.76 62.77
N GLU A 700 -72.28 2.68 63.33
CA GLU A 700 -72.51 3.31 64.63
C GLU A 700 -73.84 4.10 64.65
N GLU A 701 -74.16 4.85 63.58
CA GLU A 701 -75.46 5.51 63.39
C GLU A 701 -76.63 4.51 63.33
N TYR A 702 -76.48 3.37 62.66
CA TYR A 702 -77.53 2.35 62.58
C TYR A 702 -77.71 1.62 63.92
N GLU A 703 -76.63 1.29 64.63
CA GLU A 703 -76.70 0.77 66.00
C GLU A 703 -77.37 1.75 66.96
N GLN A 704 -77.05 3.05 66.87
CA GLN A 704 -77.66 4.06 67.72
C GLN A 704 -79.16 4.21 67.42
N LYS A 705 -79.57 4.28 66.14
CA LYS A 705 -80.99 4.31 65.75
C LYS A 705 -81.73 3.05 66.20
N LEU A 706 -81.08 1.89 66.21
CA LEU A 706 -81.66 0.64 66.73
C LEU A 706 -81.87 0.73 68.24
N LYS A 707 -80.86 1.18 69.00
CA LYS A 707 -80.96 1.39 70.46
C LYS A 707 -81.99 2.46 70.84
N GLU A 708 -82.12 3.50 70.03
CA GLU A 708 -83.16 4.54 70.18
C GLU A 708 -84.57 3.97 69.92
N GLN A 709 -84.75 3.14 68.90
CA GLN A 709 -86.01 2.40 68.69
C GLN A 709 -86.30 1.40 69.81
N GLU A 710 -85.32 0.63 70.28
CA GLU A 710 -85.49 -0.28 71.42
C GLU A 710 -85.89 0.47 72.69
N ALA A 711 -85.29 1.65 72.94
CA ALA A 711 -85.68 2.53 74.03
C ALA A 711 -87.10 3.10 73.85
N GLU A 712 -87.48 3.49 72.64
CA GLU A 712 -88.83 3.97 72.32
C GLU A 712 -89.89 2.87 72.48
N TYR A 713 -89.62 1.64 71.99
CA TYR A 713 -90.49 0.48 72.20
C TYR A 713 -90.53 0.08 73.69
N SER A 714 -89.42 0.14 74.43
CA SER A 714 -89.40 -0.08 75.88
C SER A 714 -90.23 0.96 76.63
N ALA A 715 -90.17 2.23 76.22
CA ALA A 715 -90.99 3.31 76.78
C ALA A 715 -92.48 3.15 76.45
N LYS A 716 -92.82 2.80 75.20
CA LYS A 716 -94.18 2.48 74.76
C LYS A 716 -94.75 1.26 75.52
N LEU A 717 -93.98 0.19 75.67
CA LEU A 717 -94.36 -0.98 76.47
C LEU A 717 -94.58 -0.61 77.94
N LYS A 718 -93.68 0.17 78.56
CA LYS A 718 -93.89 0.67 79.94
C LYS A 718 -95.14 1.56 80.06
N SER A 719 -95.44 2.37 79.05
CA SER A 719 -96.66 3.17 78.99
C SER A 719 -97.90 2.28 78.91
N ILE A 720 -97.89 1.25 78.05
CA ILE A 720 -98.98 0.29 77.90
C ILE A 720 -99.16 -0.55 79.17
N THR A 721 -98.08 -0.98 79.84
CA THR A 721 -98.18 -1.66 81.16
C THR A 721 -98.77 -0.73 82.21
N LYS A 722 -98.44 0.56 82.20
CA LYS A 722 -99.01 1.54 83.15
C LYS A 722 -100.49 1.82 82.86
N GLU A 723 -100.85 1.95 81.60
CA GLU A 723 -102.24 2.06 81.11
C GLU A 723 -103.08 0.85 81.54
N ILE A 724 -102.59 -0.37 81.27
CA ILE A 724 -103.25 -1.63 81.68
C ILE A 724 -103.37 -1.72 83.21
N ASN A 725 -102.35 -1.33 83.97
CA ASN A 725 -102.41 -1.34 85.43
C ASN A 725 -103.46 -0.34 85.96
N SER A 726 -103.52 0.88 85.43
CA SER A 726 -104.57 1.84 85.83
C SER A 726 -105.97 1.41 85.39
N GLN A 727 -106.12 0.73 84.25
CA GLN A 727 -107.40 0.12 83.85
C GLN A 727 -107.77 -1.08 84.73
N MET A 728 -106.80 -1.85 85.24
CA MET A 728 -107.03 -2.88 86.26
C MET A 728 -107.44 -2.27 87.61
N GLU A 729 -106.73 -1.25 88.10
CA GLU A 729 -107.10 -0.53 89.33
C GLU A 729 -108.51 0.07 89.22
N GLU A 730 -108.88 0.65 88.07
CA GLU A 730 -110.22 1.16 87.84
C GLU A 730 -111.27 0.03 87.78
N LYS A 731 -110.96 -1.11 87.15
CA LYS A 731 -111.86 -2.27 87.11
C LYS A 731 -112.03 -2.94 88.47
N GLU A 732 -110.97 -3.05 89.25
CA GLU A 732 -111.02 -3.54 90.64
C GLU A 732 -111.85 -2.60 91.52
N LYS A 733 -111.71 -1.28 91.34
CA LYS A 733 -112.53 -0.27 92.03
C LYS A 733 -114.00 -0.35 91.63
N GLN A 734 -114.31 -0.53 90.34
CA GLN A 734 -115.68 -0.77 89.85
C GLN A 734 -116.25 -2.08 90.41
N PHE A 735 -115.46 -3.16 90.47
CA PHE A 735 -115.88 -4.45 91.01
C PHE A 735 -116.17 -4.37 92.52
N ASN A 736 -115.30 -3.74 93.30
CA ASN A 736 -115.50 -3.52 94.73
C ASN A 736 -116.72 -2.62 95.01
N GLN A 737 -117.00 -1.63 94.15
CA GLN A 737 -118.21 -0.80 94.25
C GLN A 737 -119.50 -1.60 93.96
N GLN A 738 -119.48 -2.49 92.96
CA GLN A 738 -120.59 -3.42 92.69
C GLN A 738 -120.79 -4.44 93.82
N LEU A 739 -119.70 -4.91 94.44
CA LEU A 739 -119.74 -5.81 95.59
C LEU A 739 -120.41 -5.14 96.81
N GLN A 740 -120.09 -3.87 97.07
CA GLN A 740 -120.74 -3.09 98.13
C GLN A 740 -122.24 -2.88 97.86
N GLU A 741 -122.63 -2.53 96.62
CA GLU A 741 -124.05 -2.42 96.26
C GLU A 741 -124.83 -3.73 96.45
N LEU A 742 -124.20 -4.89 96.25
CA LEU A 742 -124.82 -6.20 96.49
C LEU A 742 -125.01 -6.49 97.99
N ILE A 743 -124.05 -6.09 98.83
CA ILE A 743 -124.18 -6.17 100.30
C ILE A 743 -125.33 -5.28 100.79
N ASP A 744 -125.41 -4.04 100.32
CA ASP A 744 -126.44 -3.09 100.73
C ASP A 744 -127.85 -3.53 100.26
N LYS A 745 -127.95 -4.09 99.05
CA LYS A 745 -129.20 -4.71 98.54
C LYS A 745 -129.61 -5.94 99.35
N SER A 746 -128.65 -6.73 99.84
CA SER A 746 -128.93 -7.88 100.72
C SER A 746 -129.61 -7.44 102.03
N TYR A 747 -129.06 -6.43 102.71
CA TYR A 747 -129.64 -5.86 103.93
C TYR A 747 -131.05 -5.27 103.73
N GLN A 748 -131.35 -4.67 102.58
CA GLN A 748 -132.71 -4.24 102.27
C GLN A 748 -133.67 -5.42 102.03
N ASN A 749 -133.19 -6.51 101.43
CA ASN A 749 -134.02 -7.67 101.13
C ASN A 749 -134.38 -8.46 102.40
N GLU A 750 -133.44 -8.59 103.36
CA GLU A 750 -133.70 -9.26 104.65
C GLU A 750 -134.81 -8.56 105.46
N ASN A 751 -134.82 -7.23 105.46
CA ASN A 751 -135.86 -6.44 106.13
C ASN A 751 -137.23 -6.56 105.43
N ASN A 752 -137.26 -6.59 104.09
CA ASN A 752 -138.48 -6.81 103.32
C ASN A 752 -139.09 -8.22 103.53
N ILE A 753 -138.27 -9.23 103.87
CA ILE A 753 -138.76 -10.57 104.21
C ILE A 753 -139.43 -10.58 105.58
N LYS A 754 -138.82 -9.92 106.59
CA LYS A 754 -139.40 -9.83 107.96
C LYS A 754 -140.76 -9.14 107.97
N GLN A 755 -140.93 -8.09 107.17
CA GLN A 755 -142.21 -7.38 107.04
C GLN A 755 -143.33 -8.27 106.46
N LYS A 756 -143.03 -9.08 105.43
CA LYS A 756 -144.02 -9.92 104.73
C LYS A 756 -144.52 -11.12 105.52
N ILE A 757 -143.77 -11.57 106.55
CA ILE A 757 -144.20 -12.67 107.42
C ILE A 757 -145.35 -12.20 108.34
N ILE A 758 -145.21 -11.00 108.93
CA ILE A 758 -146.24 -10.40 109.81
C ILE A 758 -147.55 -10.15 109.05
N GLU A 759 -147.46 -9.75 107.79
CA GLU A 759 -148.63 -9.53 106.92
C GLU A 759 -149.32 -10.82 106.44
N ALA A 760 -148.67 -11.98 106.56
CA ALA A 760 -149.26 -13.29 106.23
C ALA A 760 -150.10 -13.86 107.39
N GLU A 761 -149.60 -13.77 108.62
CA GLU A 761 -150.28 -14.31 109.82
C GLU A 761 -151.63 -13.61 110.05
N GLN A 762 -151.72 -12.30 109.80
CA GLN A 762 -152.96 -11.53 109.95
C GLN A 762 -154.05 -11.89 108.91
N ARG A 763 -153.69 -12.49 107.77
CA ARG A 763 -154.65 -12.83 106.71
C ARG A 763 -155.33 -14.19 106.89
N ALA A 764 -154.70 -15.12 107.61
CA ALA A 764 -155.29 -16.43 107.89
C ALA A 764 -156.51 -16.35 108.82
N SER A 765 -156.48 -15.43 109.80
CA SER A 765 -157.49 -15.30 110.85
C SER A 765 -158.87 -14.80 110.39
N ILE A 766 -159.03 -14.36 109.14
CA ILE A 766 -160.27 -13.75 108.61
C ILE A 766 -161.00 -14.70 107.65
N THR A 767 -160.30 -15.65 107.05
CA THR A 767 -160.86 -16.59 106.05
C THR A 767 -161.67 -17.75 106.63
N GLU A 768 -161.52 -18.08 107.91
CA GLU A 768 -162.20 -19.25 108.51
C GLU A 768 -163.63 -18.94 109.00
N GLU A 769 -163.92 -17.68 109.35
CA GLU A 769 -165.24 -17.28 109.85
C GLU A 769 -166.31 -17.19 108.74
N GLN A 770 -165.90 -16.81 107.52
CA GLN A 770 -166.81 -16.61 106.38
C GLN A 770 -167.31 -17.90 105.72
N LEU A 771 -166.82 -19.08 106.12
CA LEU A 771 -167.24 -20.36 105.53
C LEU A 771 -168.58 -20.89 106.09
N LYS A 772 -169.05 -20.38 107.23
CA LYS A 772 -170.30 -20.84 107.88
C LYS A 772 -171.59 -20.21 107.36
N GLU A 773 -171.51 -19.02 106.76
CA GLU A 773 -172.71 -18.26 106.35
C GLU A 773 -173.24 -18.66 104.96
N LYS A 774 -172.44 -19.39 104.16
CA LYS A 774 -172.74 -19.69 102.76
C LYS A 774 -173.42 -21.04 102.50
N GLN A 775 -174.01 -21.67 103.52
CA GLN A 775 -174.81 -22.89 103.38
C GLN A 775 -176.34 -22.65 103.32
N THR A 776 -176.80 -21.41 103.55
CA THR A 776 -178.23 -21.09 103.71
C THR A 776 -178.92 -20.52 102.46
N GLU A 777 -178.20 -19.87 101.54
CA GLU A 777 -178.83 -19.14 100.41
C GLU A 777 -179.22 -20.04 99.22
N THR A 778 -178.70 -21.28 99.16
CA THR A 778 -178.86 -22.21 98.03
C THR A 778 -180.31 -22.63 97.76
N TYR A 779 -181.22 -22.45 98.73
CA TYR A 779 -182.62 -22.88 98.61
C TYR A 779 -183.56 -21.90 97.91
N ARG A 780 -183.14 -20.66 97.62
CA ARG A 780 -184.06 -19.60 97.13
C ARG A 780 -183.94 -19.25 95.64
N ILE A 781 -182.88 -19.68 94.98
CA ILE A 781 -182.63 -19.37 93.55
C ILE A 781 -183.43 -20.32 92.64
N HIS A 782 -183.62 -21.58 93.05
CA HIS A 782 -184.23 -22.65 92.24
C HIS A 782 -185.71 -22.45 91.86
N GLU A 783 -186.39 -21.46 92.45
CA GLU A 783 -187.82 -21.19 92.21
C GLU A 783 -188.09 -20.06 91.19
N LEU A 784 -187.08 -19.23 90.87
CA LEU A 784 -187.24 -18.08 89.96
C LEU A 784 -186.72 -18.33 88.53
N GLU A 785 -185.87 -19.33 88.32
CA GLU A 785 -185.30 -19.62 86.99
C GLU A 785 -186.32 -20.30 86.03
N ASN A 786 -187.40 -20.88 86.57
CA ASN A 786 -188.36 -21.73 85.85
C ASN A 786 -189.50 -20.99 85.11
N GLN A 787 -189.47 -19.67 84.93
CA GLN A 787 -190.57 -18.93 84.27
C GLN A 787 -190.21 -17.99 83.12
N ILE A 788 -188.92 -17.67 82.89
CA ILE A 788 -188.52 -16.74 81.81
C ILE A 788 -187.43 -17.34 80.88
N HIS A 789 -186.88 -18.52 81.17
CA HIS A 789 -186.02 -19.22 80.20
C HIS A 789 -186.80 -19.72 78.96
N ASP A 790 -188.11 -19.96 79.08
CA ASP A 790 -188.99 -20.36 77.96
C ASP A 790 -189.25 -19.26 76.91
N LEU A 791 -188.82 -18.01 77.16
CA LEU A 791 -188.83 -16.92 76.17
C LEU A 791 -187.45 -16.60 75.59
N GLN A 792 -186.82 -17.69 75.12
CA GLN A 792 -186.11 -17.78 73.83
C GLN A 792 -184.71 -17.11 73.78
N THR A 793 -183.65 -17.79 73.33
CA THR A 793 -183.54 -18.88 72.33
C THR A 793 -183.89 -18.43 70.92
N MET A 794 -183.36 -17.28 70.52
CA MET A 794 -183.15 -16.77 69.15
C MET A 794 -182.27 -15.51 69.26
N LEU A 795 -181.01 -15.42 68.82
CA LEU A 795 -180.05 -16.36 68.23
C LEU A 795 -178.70 -16.16 68.98
N GLU A 796 -177.75 -17.09 69.18
CA GLU A 796 -177.34 -18.34 68.52
C GLU A 796 -176.31 -18.18 67.36
N SER A 797 -175.35 -19.14 67.31
CA SER A 797 -174.17 -19.28 66.41
C SER A 797 -172.94 -18.39 66.72
N LEU A 798 -171.66 -18.82 66.63
CA LEU A 798 -170.93 -20.10 66.42
C LEU A 798 -169.41 -19.78 66.72
N ASN A 799 -168.44 -20.64 67.10
CA ASN A 799 -168.37 -22.08 67.47
C ASN A 799 -167.00 -22.46 68.12
N ASN A 800 -166.94 -23.38 69.10
CA ASN A 800 -165.85 -24.34 69.44
C ASN A 800 -164.37 -23.87 69.76
N ARG A 801 -163.54 -24.55 70.60
CA ARG A 801 -163.64 -25.86 71.31
C ARG A 801 -162.63 -26.06 72.49
N GLU A 802 -163.06 -26.73 73.58
CA GLU A 802 -162.41 -27.77 74.46
C GLU A 802 -160.92 -27.63 74.92
N ASN A 803 -160.56 -27.53 76.23
CA ASN A 803 -160.36 -28.55 77.33
C ASN A 803 -158.90 -29.14 77.44
N ILE A 804 -158.31 -29.68 78.55
CA ILE A 804 -158.66 -30.07 79.95
C ILE A 804 -157.41 -29.92 80.93
N PRO A 805 -157.48 -30.18 82.28
CA PRO A 805 -156.48 -29.69 83.30
C PRO A 805 -155.73 -30.76 84.19
N ILE A 806 -155.18 -30.32 85.35
CA ILE A 806 -154.56 -31.02 86.55
C ILE A 806 -153.11 -31.60 86.40
N GLN A 807 -152.28 -31.90 87.44
CA GLN A 807 -152.52 -32.15 88.90
C GLN A 807 -151.49 -31.55 89.93
N THR A 808 -150.63 -32.34 90.65
CA THR A 808 -150.10 -32.03 92.03
C THR A 808 -148.68 -32.52 92.42
N SER A 809 -148.12 -31.87 93.47
CA SER A 809 -147.32 -32.41 94.63
C SER A 809 -145.76 -32.32 94.71
N ASP A 810 -145.29 -32.13 95.96
CA ASP A 810 -144.06 -32.62 96.65
C ASP A 810 -142.63 -32.36 96.10
N HIS A 811 -141.53 -32.64 96.84
CA HIS A 811 -141.05 -32.13 98.15
C HIS A 811 -139.55 -32.53 98.31
N ALA A 812 -138.79 -31.90 99.23
CA ALA A 812 -137.51 -32.35 99.81
C ALA A 812 -136.17 -32.42 98.99
N ALA A 813 -135.23 -31.56 99.42
CA ALA A 813 -133.88 -31.89 99.93
C ALA A 813 -132.63 -32.20 99.03
N GLN A 814 -131.55 -31.45 99.37
CA GLN A 814 -130.11 -31.81 99.39
C GLN A 814 -129.24 -31.74 98.11
N THR A 815 -127.92 -31.82 98.32
CA THR A 815 -126.88 -31.05 97.59
C THR A 815 -125.59 -31.85 97.34
N ASN A 816 -124.89 -31.62 96.22
CA ASN A 816 -123.40 -31.54 96.16
C ASN A 816 -122.83 -31.16 94.77
N ILE A 817 -121.94 -30.15 94.75
CA ILE A 817 -120.54 -30.12 94.24
C ILE A 817 -120.20 -30.55 92.77
N GLU A 818 -119.42 -29.65 92.11
CA GLU A 818 -118.43 -29.79 91.00
C GLU A 818 -118.79 -29.93 89.49
N ASP A 819 -118.58 -28.80 88.77
CA ASP A 819 -117.45 -28.54 87.84
C ASP A 819 -117.61 -28.59 86.28
N SER A 820 -117.08 -27.51 85.65
CA SER A 820 -116.44 -27.39 84.30
C SER A 820 -117.14 -27.77 82.99
N LYS A 821 -116.83 -27.19 81.80
CA LYS A 821 -116.16 -25.95 81.26
C LYS A 821 -116.31 -26.08 79.71
N SER A 822 -116.26 -25.09 78.80
CA SER A 822 -116.37 -23.61 78.75
C SER A 822 -116.39 -23.21 77.25
N ASN A 823 -117.15 -22.20 76.77
CA ASN A 823 -117.51 -22.08 75.34
C ASN A 823 -117.61 -20.62 74.78
N ALA A 824 -117.19 -20.41 73.51
CA ALA A 824 -117.47 -19.26 72.60
C ALA A 824 -116.95 -17.83 73.02
N SER A 825 -116.86 -16.76 72.18
CA SER A 825 -117.10 -16.54 70.73
C SER A 825 -116.55 -15.16 70.22
N GLN A 826 -116.22 -15.05 68.90
CA GLN A 826 -116.40 -13.85 68.00
C GLN A 826 -115.65 -12.50 68.29
N THR A 827 -115.35 -11.55 67.36
CA THR A 827 -115.41 -11.42 65.86
C THR A 827 -114.60 -10.20 65.32
N ASN A 828 -114.10 -10.29 64.07
CA ASN A 828 -113.86 -9.22 63.04
C ASN A 828 -112.90 -8.02 63.34
N ALA A 829 -112.24 -7.33 62.39
CA ALA A 829 -111.74 -7.51 60.98
C ALA A 829 -110.90 -6.22 60.62
N ASN A 830 -110.33 -5.86 59.44
CA ASN A 830 -110.21 -6.39 58.07
C ASN A 830 -109.05 -5.66 57.30
N ASN A 831 -108.78 -5.99 56.02
CA ASN A 831 -108.05 -5.21 54.98
C ASN A 831 -106.50 -4.97 55.13
N THR A 832 -105.66 -4.85 54.09
CA THR A 832 -105.69 -5.15 52.62
C THR A 832 -104.24 -5.10 52.05
N LEU A 833 -103.85 -5.96 51.09
CA LEU A 833 -102.66 -5.76 50.23
C LEU A 833 -102.76 -6.52 48.86
N HIS A 834 -102.22 -5.93 47.79
CA HIS A 834 -101.98 -6.51 46.45
C HIS A 834 -100.44 -6.58 46.22
N SER A 835 -99.80 -7.46 45.44
CA SER A 835 -100.14 -8.24 44.22
C SER A 835 -100.02 -7.49 42.87
N CYS A 836 -98.98 -7.77 42.07
CA CYS A 836 -99.07 -8.43 40.74
C CYS A 836 -97.70 -8.56 40.01
N ILE A 837 -97.65 -9.40 38.98
CA ILE A 837 -96.49 -9.73 38.11
C ILE A 837 -96.75 -9.14 36.70
N VAL A 838 -95.71 -8.73 35.96
CA VAL A 838 -95.76 -8.54 34.49
C VAL A 838 -94.42 -8.94 33.85
N GLU A 839 -94.44 -9.56 32.66
CA GLU A 839 -93.27 -9.94 31.86
C GLU A 839 -92.77 -8.80 30.93
N PRO A 840 -91.48 -8.77 30.55
CA PRO A 840 -90.90 -7.68 29.78
C PRO A 840 -91.18 -7.77 28.26
N THR A 841 -91.68 -6.69 27.68
CA THR A 841 -91.87 -6.54 26.22
C THR A 841 -90.59 -6.04 25.52
N GLU A 842 -90.64 -5.98 24.19
CA GLU A 842 -89.57 -5.57 23.25
C GLU A 842 -88.74 -4.33 23.65
N ILE A 843 -89.35 -3.41 24.42
CA ILE A 843 -88.69 -2.23 24.99
C ILE A 843 -87.52 -2.60 25.92
N ASP A 844 -87.57 -3.75 26.58
CA ASP A 844 -86.52 -4.23 27.49
C ASP A 844 -85.40 -4.96 26.75
N TYR A 845 -85.63 -5.45 25.54
CA TYR A 845 -84.56 -5.89 24.63
C TYR A 845 -83.71 -4.69 24.19
N LEU A 846 -84.37 -3.57 23.87
CA LEU A 846 -83.70 -2.29 23.62
C LEU A 846 -83.01 -1.74 24.88
N LYS A 847 -83.61 -1.87 26.07
CA LYS A 847 -82.90 -1.55 27.33
C LYS A 847 -81.69 -2.46 27.55
N GLN A 848 -81.73 -3.76 27.23
CA GLN A 848 -80.55 -4.63 27.34
C GLN A 848 -79.42 -4.18 26.41
N ILE A 849 -79.73 -3.79 25.17
CA ILE A 849 -78.74 -3.26 24.23
C ILE A 849 -78.15 -1.93 24.74
N VAL A 850 -78.99 -1.00 25.21
CA VAL A 850 -78.53 0.29 25.77
C VAL A 850 -77.79 0.10 27.10
N PHE A 851 -78.17 -0.86 27.93
CA PHE A 851 -77.49 -1.19 29.18
C PHE A 851 -76.14 -1.84 28.92
N ALA A 852 -76.02 -2.77 27.97
CA ALA A 852 -74.74 -3.33 27.54
C ALA A 852 -73.80 -2.29 26.92
N TYR A 853 -74.38 -1.31 26.20
CA TYR A 853 -73.66 -0.14 25.68
C TYR A 853 -73.17 0.78 26.81
N MET A 854 -74.00 1.07 27.82
CA MET A 854 -73.63 1.94 28.96
C MET A 854 -72.73 1.26 30.01
N THR A 855 -72.78 -0.07 30.13
CA THR A 855 -71.92 -0.85 31.06
C THR A 855 -70.65 -1.38 30.40
N GLY A 856 -70.49 -1.22 29.08
CA GLY A 856 -69.30 -1.61 28.32
C GLY A 856 -69.07 -3.12 28.20
N THR A 857 -70.10 -3.94 28.45
CA THR A 857 -69.98 -5.41 28.58
C THR A 857 -69.88 -6.14 27.24
N ASP A 858 -70.27 -5.53 26.11
CA ASP A 858 -69.91 -6.01 24.77
C ASP A 858 -69.33 -4.89 23.89
N ARG A 859 -67.99 -4.90 23.77
CA ARG A 859 -67.24 -3.98 22.92
C ARG A 859 -67.49 -4.20 21.43
N MET A 860 -67.79 -5.43 21.00
CA MET A 860 -67.98 -5.75 19.59
C MET A 860 -69.27 -5.12 19.04
N THR A 861 -70.33 -5.09 19.84
CA THR A 861 -71.56 -4.35 19.51
C THR A 861 -71.34 -2.83 19.56
N MET A 862 -70.61 -2.31 20.55
CA MET A 862 -70.28 -0.89 20.64
C MET A 862 -69.51 -0.39 19.40
N VAL A 863 -68.47 -1.13 18.97
CA VAL A 863 -67.69 -0.83 17.76
C VAL A 863 -68.56 -0.79 16.51
N LYS A 864 -69.48 -1.75 16.33
CA LYS A 864 -70.42 -1.77 15.19
C LYS A 864 -71.35 -0.55 15.17
N VAL A 865 -71.86 -0.12 16.33
CA VAL A 865 -72.71 1.08 16.45
C VAL A 865 -71.93 2.35 16.11
N ILE A 866 -70.69 2.48 16.61
CA ILE A 866 -69.80 3.60 16.26
C ILE A 866 -69.49 3.62 14.75
N CYS A 867 -69.21 2.44 14.16
CA CYS A 867 -68.98 2.28 12.72
C CYS A 867 -70.20 2.68 11.86
N ALA A 868 -71.42 2.50 12.36
CA ALA A 868 -72.65 2.90 11.68
C ALA A 868 -72.93 4.40 11.78
N LEU A 869 -72.60 5.03 12.93
CA LEU A 869 -72.90 6.45 13.19
C LEU A 869 -71.90 7.42 12.56
N LEU A 870 -70.60 7.08 12.52
CA LEU A 870 -69.53 8.02 12.15
C LEU A 870 -69.16 8.05 10.65
N ARG A 871 -69.96 7.44 9.77
CA ARG A 871 -69.80 7.48 8.30
C ARG A 871 -68.44 7.00 7.75
N TYR A 872 -67.73 6.11 8.45
CA TYR A 872 -66.54 5.45 7.92
C TYR A 872 -66.81 4.71 6.61
N THR A 873 -65.82 4.60 5.74
CA THR A 873 -65.83 3.71 4.56
C THR A 873 -65.88 2.24 4.98
N ASP A 874 -66.35 1.34 4.12
CA ASP A 874 -66.53 -0.07 4.50
C ASP A 874 -65.20 -0.81 4.74
N ASP A 875 -64.10 -0.34 4.13
CA ASP A 875 -62.73 -0.80 4.41
C ASP A 875 -62.29 -0.38 5.82
N GLU A 876 -62.52 0.88 6.23
CA GLU A 876 -62.26 1.36 7.59
C GLU A 876 -63.11 0.61 8.63
N LYS A 877 -64.40 0.40 8.36
CA LYS A 877 -65.28 -0.40 9.24
C LYS A 877 -64.71 -1.81 9.43
N SER A 878 -64.25 -2.44 8.35
CA SER A 878 -63.66 -3.78 8.37
C SER A 878 -62.36 -3.83 9.17
N LEU A 879 -61.47 -2.87 8.97
CA LEU A 879 -60.22 -2.74 9.73
C LEU A 879 -60.44 -2.54 11.23
N ILE A 880 -61.39 -1.67 11.62
CA ILE A 880 -61.71 -1.40 13.03
C ILE A 880 -62.33 -2.65 13.69
N ILE A 881 -63.26 -3.33 13.02
CA ILE A 881 -63.89 -4.56 13.51
C ILE A 881 -62.84 -5.69 13.68
N ASP A 882 -61.93 -5.87 12.71
CA ASP A 882 -60.89 -6.89 12.79
C ASP A 882 -59.78 -6.55 13.80
N HIS A 883 -59.54 -5.27 14.07
CA HIS A 883 -58.69 -4.84 15.19
C HIS A 883 -59.29 -5.28 16.53
N GLU A 884 -60.59 -5.03 16.77
CA GLU A 884 -61.21 -5.42 18.05
C GLU A 884 -61.36 -6.95 18.20
N LYS A 885 -61.64 -7.70 17.12
CA LYS A 885 -61.55 -9.18 17.15
C LYS A 885 -60.16 -9.65 17.59
N LYS A 886 -59.08 -9.02 17.09
CA LYS A 886 -57.70 -9.34 17.46
C LYS A 886 -57.41 -8.97 18.92
N SER A 887 -57.94 -7.86 19.44
CA SER A 887 -57.87 -7.50 20.86
C SER A 887 -58.60 -8.49 21.76
N GLN A 888 -59.82 -8.90 21.39
CA GLN A 888 -60.64 -9.84 22.15
C GLN A 888 -59.98 -11.24 22.24
N ASN A 889 -59.36 -11.70 21.15
CA ASN A 889 -58.56 -12.93 21.13
C ASN A 889 -57.27 -12.83 21.97
N ARG A 890 -56.62 -11.66 22.08
CA ARG A 890 -55.48 -11.48 23.00
C ARG A 890 -55.90 -11.62 24.46
N TRP A 891 -57.10 -11.16 24.82
CA TRP A 891 -57.59 -11.24 26.19
C TRP A 891 -57.91 -12.69 26.59
N LEU A 892 -58.59 -13.45 25.70
CA LEU A 892 -58.86 -14.88 25.90
C LEU A 892 -57.59 -15.74 26.00
N ASN A 893 -56.52 -15.37 25.29
CA ASN A 893 -55.22 -16.05 25.38
C ASN A 893 -54.36 -15.59 26.59
N SER A 894 -54.85 -14.68 27.43
CA SER A 894 -54.15 -14.17 28.62
C SER A 894 -54.71 -14.76 29.94
N SER A 895 -55.40 -15.90 29.88
CA SER A 895 -55.97 -16.58 31.06
C SER A 895 -55.97 -18.11 30.86
N ARG A 896 -54.80 -18.67 30.56
CA ARG A 896 -54.54 -20.11 30.41
C ARG A 896 -53.10 -20.47 30.78
#